data_AF-A0A916HXR1-F1
#
_entry.id   AF-A0A916HXR1-F1
#
_cell.length_a   1.000
_cell.length_b   1.000
_cell.length_c   1.000
_cell.angle_alpha   90.00
_cell.angle_beta   90.00
_cell.angle_gamma   90.00
#
_symmetry.space_group_name_H-M   'P 1'
#
loop_
_entity.id
_entity.type
_entity.pdbx_description
1 polymer ?
#
loop_
_entity_poly.entity_id
_entity_poly.type
_entity_poly.pdbx_seq_one_letter_code
_entity_poly.pdbx_strand_id
1 'polypeptide(L)'
;MLIRGLVRFLCTAAALCLCTFVAAPASAQPTNTGACCVTSPDGVVTCHQVNPDQCRALNGVFRGFGTSCNSPGICAPTGACCVTANGAITCVMTTEAGCAERQGQWRGAGTVCSDTICMPPPPTGACCITSPSGVTCHLLTEAQCTAQGGQYRGNGTVCGNDICAPRGACCIEAAGGVQCVILTQAQCAAQGGSYRGNGTVCGNDTCVPRGACCVNTPNGVQCFILSQAQCAAQNGQYRGNGTACGPDTCPPTPTGACCITSPSGVTCAVLSEAQCAAQGGNYRGNGTVCGNEICAPRGACCIQAAGGIQCVILTQSQCAAEGGSYRGNGTVCGNDICVPRGACCINSPNGVQCVILTQAQCAAQNGQYRGNGTACGADTCPQPAPTGACCIMGGGVIQCVILSEAQCAAQGGSYRGNGTVCGNDICVPRGACCINSPAGVTCVILTQAQCAAQNGQYRGNGTACGPDTCPQTTPRGACCITTPNGVTCHLLTEAQCAAEHGVYRGNGSVCGPDSCPQTPHGACCIHTPSGGIECVVLTRTECEKRNGLYRGDGTACGVASCPLPPHGACCVRTASGGVECVQLTRAQCEARHGTYRGDNVPCGADTCPQTTPHGACCVRSNGGTVECVILTRAQCDARNGVYRGDGTQCGPDACPQPRGACCVRSSGGAIECVVLTPAQCHARNGVYRGDGTACGPDACPQSSLRGACCVRSASGGVECIMLTEAECRAREGHFRGVGTACTNTLCQPPTNLGACCIQGPAGVMCVMATEMFCKDHGGTFRGVGVRCDDRPCGNAPTGACCVHTPDGVRCVVVSEARCHDLQGVYRGDATACGADTCPQPTGACCVRDSSGVTCQILTRARCAELDGVYRGDGVECGKETCDPNCPCDWNDDGVLNEDDVDAFLRDYIGGEADFNHDGVTNLQDLMAFLECYNHPGERCR
;
A
#
# COMPACT_ATOMS: atom_id res chain seq x y z
N MET A 1 82.82 -31.74 -32.17
CA MET A 1 83.85 -31.95 -33.21
C MET A 1 84.42 -30.59 -33.64
N LEU A 2 85.76 -30.40 -33.59
CA LEU A 2 86.56 -29.38 -34.34
C LEU A 2 86.26 -27.88 -33.99
N ILE A 3 86.97 -26.82 -34.44
CA ILE A 3 88.42 -26.43 -34.51
C ILE A 3 88.47 -24.90 -34.13
N ARG A 4 89.42 -24.19 -33.47
CA ARG A 4 90.84 -24.27 -33.01
C ARG A 4 91.95 -23.51 -33.81
N GLY A 5 92.18 -22.22 -33.49
CA GLY A 5 93.39 -21.42 -33.88
C GLY A 5 93.16 -19.89 -33.77
N LEU A 6 93.99 -18.93 -33.28
CA LEU A 6 95.44 -18.69 -32.96
C LEU A 6 96.27 -17.96 -34.07
N VAL A 7 97.26 -17.05 -33.83
CA VAL A 7 97.65 -16.08 -32.73
C VAL A 7 98.92 -15.24 -33.19
N ARG A 8 99.58 -14.41 -32.33
CA ARG A 8 100.96 -13.77 -32.43
C ARG A 8 101.13 -12.45 -33.25
N PHE A 9 102.17 -11.56 -33.14
CA PHE A 9 103.30 -11.12 -32.21
C PHE A 9 104.09 -9.92 -32.88
N LEU A 10 105.17 -9.24 -32.39
CA LEU A 10 105.69 -8.67 -31.10
C LEU A 10 107.01 -7.84 -31.34
N CYS A 11 107.64 -7.21 -30.32
CA CYS A 11 109.07 -6.76 -30.18
C CYS A 11 109.60 -5.49 -30.93
N THR A 12 110.72 -4.77 -30.59
CA THR A 12 111.35 -4.23 -29.32
C THR A 12 112.66 -3.41 -29.57
N ALA A 13 113.07 -2.50 -28.63
CA ALA A 13 114.47 -2.19 -28.14
C ALA A 13 115.17 -0.79 -28.31
N ALA A 14 115.68 -0.24 -27.17
CA ALA A 14 116.92 0.57 -26.90
C ALA A 14 117.19 2.00 -27.52
N ALA A 15 118.15 2.85 -27.07
CA ALA A 15 118.69 3.25 -25.72
C ALA A 15 119.71 4.46 -25.74
N LEU A 16 119.90 5.13 -24.57
CA LEU A 16 121.02 5.99 -24.05
C LEU A 16 121.60 7.26 -24.77
N CYS A 17 121.50 8.44 -24.12
CA CYS A 17 122.54 9.52 -24.01
C CYS A 17 122.11 10.59 -22.95
N LEU A 18 122.97 11.58 -22.58
CA LEU A 18 122.71 12.59 -21.53
C LEU A 18 122.97 14.05 -21.99
N CYS A 19 122.07 14.99 -21.65
CA CYS A 19 122.27 16.45 -21.76
C CYS A 19 121.37 17.21 -20.77
N THR A 20 121.76 18.43 -20.39
CA THR A 20 121.03 19.28 -19.42
C THR A 20 120.00 20.20 -20.09
N PHE A 21 118.71 20.00 -19.84
CA PHE A 21 117.66 21.00 -20.04
C PHE A 21 116.49 20.80 -19.06
N VAL A 22 115.60 21.79 -19.01
CA VAL A 22 114.41 21.93 -18.14
C VAL A 22 113.66 20.62 -17.85
N ALA A 23 113.27 20.42 -16.59
CA ALA A 23 112.39 19.31 -16.19
C ALA A 23 111.00 19.43 -16.84
N ALA A 24 110.75 18.61 -17.86
CA ALA A 24 109.44 18.48 -18.47
C ALA A 24 108.53 17.61 -17.58
N PRO A 25 107.29 18.06 -17.26
CA PRO A 25 106.32 17.21 -16.56
C PRO A 25 105.78 16.10 -17.48
N ALA A 26 105.03 15.16 -16.88
CA ALA A 26 104.35 14.09 -17.62
C ALA A 26 103.51 14.64 -18.78
N SER A 27 103.41 13.87 -19.87
CA SER A 27 102.70 14.27 -21.09
C SER A 27 101.23 14.57 -20.81
N ALA A 28 100.89 15.86 -20.79
CA ALA A 28 99.50 16.30 -20.73
C ALA A 28 98.76 15.78 -21.97
N GLN A 29 97.74 14.94 -21.76
CA GLN A 29 96.74 14.70 -22.81
C GLN A 29 96.13 16.05 -23.23
N PRO A 30 95.83 16.27 -24.51
CA PRO A 30 95.21 17.51 -24.96
C PRO A 30 93.88 17.70 -24.22
N THR A 31 93.79 18.77 -23.44
CA THR A 31 92.70 19.09 -22.50
C THR A 31 91.32 19.18 -23.14
N ASN A 32 91.27 19.27 -24.47
CA ASN A 32 90.06 19.34 -25.29
C ASN A 32 89.60 17.95 -25.81
N THR A 33 90.09 16.84 -25.24
CA THR A 33 89.70 15.47 -25.61
C THR A 33 89.12 14.66 -24.45
N GLY A 34 88.38 13.60 -24.75
CA GLY A 34 87.74 12.70 -23.80
C GLY A 34 87.30 11.39 -24.46
N ALA A 35 86.75 10.48 -23.65
CA ALA A 35 86.22 9.20 -24.12
C ALA A 35 84.87 9.39 -24.85
N CYS A 36 84.78 8.87 -26.08
CA CYS A 36 83.57 8.86 -26.88
C CYS A 36 83.09 7.42 -27.10
N CYS A 37 81.92 7.07 -26.57
CA CYS A 37 81.35 5.73 -26.72
C CYS A 37 80.46 5.66 -27.96
N VAL A 38 80.89 4.92 -28.98
CA VAL A 38 80.18 4.75 -30.26
C VAL A 38 79.62 3.33 -30.33
N THR A 39 78.29 3.22 -30.43
CA THR A 39 77.60 1.92 -30.59
C THR A 39 77.40 1.63 -32.07
N SER A 40 77.92 0.49 -32.53
CA SER A 40 77.70 -0.02 -33.89
C SER A 40 76.27 -0.57 -34.07
N PRO A 41 75.76 -0.71 -35.31
CA PRO A 41 74.45 -1.33 -35.57
C PRO A 41 74.29 -2.74 -34.99
N ASP A 42 75.40 -3.49 -34.87
CA ASP A 42 75.46 -4.84 -34.29
C ASP A 42 75.52 -4.84 -32.75
N GLY A 43 75.33 -3.68 -32.10
CA GLY A 43 75.29 -3.52 -30.65
C GLY A 43 76.67 -3.46 -29.96
N VAL A 44 77.78 -3.64 -30.69
CA VAL A 44 79.13 -3.55 -30.12
C VAL A 44 79.48 -2.08 -29.86
N VAL A 45 79.84 -1.76 -28.61
CA VAL A 45 80.27 -0.41 -28.21
C VAL A 45 81.79 -0.30 -28.30
N THR A 46 82.29 0.70 -29.02
CA THR A 46 83.71 1.04 -29.14
C THR A 46 84.00 2.39 -28.49
N CYS A 47 85.21 2.60 -27.97
CA CYS A 47 85.62 3.87 -27.37
C CYS A 47 86.68 4.57 -28.22
N HIS A 48 86.45 5.85 -28.52
CA HIS A 48 87.34 6.70 -29.30
C HIS A 48 87.81 7.88 -28.45
N GLN A 49 89.12 8.15 -28.42
CA GLN A 49 89.71 9.23 -27.61
C GLN A 49 89.78 10.52 -28.45
N VAL A 50 88.70 11.31 -28.45
CA VAL A 50 88.47 12.40 -29.42
C VAL A 50 87.93 13.68 -28.74
N ASN A 51 87.72 14.75 -29.50
CA ASN A 51 87.01 15.95 -29.00
C ASN A 51 85.46 15.80 -29.14
N PRO A 52 84.63 16.70 -28.56
CA PRO A 52 83.18 16.55 -28.57
C PRO A 52 82.54 16.55 -29.97
N ASP A 53 83.06 17.36 -30.90
CA ASP A 53 82.49 17.50 -32.24
C ASP A 53 82.89 16.34 -33.16
N GLN A 54 84.10 15.81 -32.99
CA GLN A 54 84.50 14.52 -33.54
C GLN A 54 83.63 13.38 -32.97
N CYS A 55 83.28 13.43 -31.68
CA CYS A 55 82.39 12.43 -31.08
C CYS A 55 80.97 12.48 -31.66
N ARG A 56 80.42 13.69 -31.86
CA ARG A 56 79.15 13.90 -32.58
C ARG A 56 79.20 13.37 -34.01
N ALA A 57 80.29 13.64 -34.74
CA ALA A 57 80.49 13.15 -36.11
C ALA A 57 80.54 11.61 -36.21
N LEU A 58 80.91 10.92 -35.12
CA LEU A 58 80.86 9.46 -35.00
C LEU A 58 79.52 8.92 -34.46
N ASN A 59 78.52 9.78 -34.23
CA ASN A 59 77.27 9.46 -33.51
C ASN A 59 77.49 8.85 -32.11
N GLY A 60 78.60 9.19 -31.45
CA GLY A 60 78.96 8.66 -30.14
C GLY A 60 78.50 9.54 -28.96
N VAL A 61 78.43 8.91 -27.78
CA VAL A 61 78.16 9.59 -26.51
C VAL A 61 79.48 10.04 -25.88
N PHE A 62 79.71 11.34 -25.82
CA PHE A 62 80.90 11.93 -25.19
C PHE A 62 80.79 11.87 -23.67
N ARG A 63 81.78 11.27 -23.00
CA ARG A 63 81.81 11.11 -21.52
C ARG A 63 82.39 12.31 -20.76
N GLY A 64 82.83 13.35 -21.48
CA GLY A 64 83.39 14.58 -20.89
C GLY A 64 84.91 14.67 -21.05
N PHE A 65 85.43 15.90 -21.02
CA PHE A 65 86.86 16.18 -21.17
C PHE A 65 87.70 15.49 -20.08
N GLY A 66 88.89 15.01 -20.45
CA GLY A 66 89.82 14.32 -19.54
C GLY A 66 89.47 12.85 -19.24
N THR A 67 88.29 12.36 -19.63
CA THR A 67 87.96 10.92 -19.51
C THR A 67 88.78 10.08 -20.50
N SER A 68 89.14 8.85 -20.12
CA SER A 68 90.03 7.99 -20.91
C SER A 68 89.34 6.69 -21.35
N CYS A 69 89.50 6.32 -22.63
CA CYS A 69 89.03 5.04 -23.16
C CYS A 69 89.71 3.82 -22.53
N ASN A 70 90.86 4.02 -21.85
CA ASN A 70 91.55 2.97 -21.11
C ASN A 70 91.00 2.77 -19.68
N SER A 71 90.07 3.61 -19.22
CA SER A 71 89.40 3.45 -17.93
C SER A 71 88.39 2.28 -18.00
N PRO A 72 88.51 1.24 -17.16
CA PRO A 72 87.56 0.12 -17.16
C PRO A 72 86.11 0.60 -16.96
N GLY A 73 85.20 0.09 -17.79
CA GLY A 73 83.77 0.40 -17.70
C GLY A 73 83.32 1.75 -18.28
N ILE A 74 84.23 2.62 -18.79
CA ILE A 74 83.88 3.96 -19.31
C ILE A 74 82.83 3.96 -20.43
N CYS A 75 82.76 2.87 -21.21
CA CYS A 75 81.74 2.60 -22.23
C CYS A 75 80.95 1.32 -21.99
N ALA A 76 80.95 0.77 -20.76
CA ALA A 76 80.00 -0.27 -20.39
C ALA A 76 78.57 0.29 -20.41
N PRO A 77 77.56 -0.50 -20.80
CA PRO A 77 76.17 -0.06 -20.74
C PRO A 77 75.75 0.10 -19.27
N THR A 78 75.26 1.29 -18.93
CA THR A 78 74.65 1.55 -17.63
C THR A 78 73.16 1.21 -17.64
N GLY A 79 72.61 0.94 -16.46
CA GLY A 79 71.24 0.50 -16.28
C GLY A 79 70.78 0.67 -14.83
N ALA A 80 69.50 0.44 -14.58
CA ALA A 80 68.91 0.50 -13.25
C ALA A 80 69.35 -0.70 -12.39
N CYS A 81 69.86 -0.41 -11.20
CA CYS A 81 70.18 -1.39 -10.18
C CYS A 81 69.39 -1.09 -8.91
N CYS A 82 68.60 -2.07 -8.46
CA CYS A 82 67.79 -1.95 -7.25
C CYS A 82 68.58 -2.49 -6.06
N VAL A 83 69.15 -1.60 -5.25
CA VAL A 83 69.92 -1.94 -4.04
C VAL A 83 69.05 -1.76 -2.80
N THR A 84 69.02 -2.76 -1.92
CA THR A 84 68.27 -2.69 -0.66
C THR A 84 69.22 -2.30 0.46
N ALA A 85 69.07 -1.10 1.01
CA ALA A 85 69.90 -0.57 2.09
C ALA A 85 69.01 -0.06 3.23
N ASN A 86 69.26 -0.55 4.46
CA ASN A 86 68.54 -0.15 5.67
C ASN A 86 67.00 -0.20 5.55
N GLY A 87 66.47 -1.20 4.84
CA GLY A 87 65.03 -1.40 4.63
C GLY A 87 64.42 -0.57 3.47
N ALA A 88 65.14 0.40 2.91
CA ALA A 88 64.74 1.11 1.71
C ALA A 88 65.29 0.42 0.45
N ILE A 89 64.50 0.39 -0.63
CA ILE A 89 64.98 -0.02 -1.95
C ILE A 89 65.33 1.25 -2.73
N THR A 90 66.61 1.47 -2.99
CA THR A 90 67.12 2.61 -3.76
C THR A 90 67.48 2.15 -5.17
N CYS A 91 67.01 2.88 -6.19
CA CYS A 91 67.50 2.68 -7.55
C CYS A 91 68.77 3.49 -7.79
N VAL A 92 69.83 2.85 -8.27
CA VAL A 92 71.07 3.52 -8.70
C VAL A 92 71.39 3.17 -10.15
N MET A 93 71.73 4.18 -10.94
CA MET A 93 72.26 4.00 -12.30
C MET A 93 73.73 3.60 -12.22
N THR A 94 74.04 2.37 -12.61
CA THR A 94 75.39 1.77 -12.50
C THR A 94 75.64 0.81 -13.65
N THR A 95 76.77 0.10 -13.67
CA THR A 95 77.03 -1.03 -14.57
C THR A 95 76.58 -2.35 -13.93
N GLU A 96 76.44 -3.42 -14.70
CA GLU A 96 76.04 -4.75 -14.19
C GLU A 96 76.99 -5.26 -13.09
N ALA A 97 78.30 -5.14 -13.30
CA ALA A 97 79.31 -5.47 -12.29
C ALA A 97 79.18 -4.57 -11.05
N GLY A 98 79.06 -3.25 -11.25
CA GLY A 98 78.84 -2.26 -10.19
C GLY A 98 77.44 -2.29 -9.56
N CYS A 99 76.59 -3.25 -9.95
CA CYS A 99 75.33 -3.62 -9.31
C CYS A 99 75.52 -4.86 -8.43
N ALA A 100 76.18 -5.90 -8.96
CA ALA A 100 76.55 -7.11 -8.21
C ALA A 100 77.45 -6.80 -7.01
N GLU A 101 78.43 -5.89 -7.15
CA GLU A 101 79.27 -5.39 -6.05
C GLU A 101 78.46 -4.77 -4.89
N ARG A 102 77.27 -4.24 -5.18
CA ARG A 102 76.36 -3.61 -4.21
C ARG A 102 75.27 -4.56 -3.72
N GLN A 103 75.34 -5.84 -4.08
CA GLN A 103 74.31 -6.86 -3.84
C GLN A 103 72.91 -6.46 -4.36
N GLY A 104 72.86 -5.57 -5.36
CA GLY A 104 71.62 -5.09 -5.96
C GLY A 104 71.12 -6.02 -7.07
N GLN A 105 69.81 -5.94 -7.35
CA GLN A 105 69.23 -6.61 -8.52
C GLN A 105 69.36 -5.72 -9.75
N TRP A 106 70.08 -6.20 -10.75
CA TRP A 106 70.18 -5.57 -12.07
C TRP A 106 68.85 -5.67 -12.83
N ARG A 107 68.46 -4.59 -13.50
CA ARG A 107 67.24 -4.53 -14.35
C ARG A 107 67.55 -4.53 -15.85
N GLY A 108 68.81 -4.63 -16.23
CA GLY A 108 69.27 -4.74 -17.61
C GLY A 108 69.87 -3.45 -18.17
N ALA A 109 70.74 -3.62 -19.18
CA ALA A 109 71.39 -2.53 -19.89
C ALA A 109 70.38 -1.52 -20.49
N GLY A 110 70.65 -0.22 -20.35
CA GLY A 110 69.82 0.86 -20.90
C GLY A 110 68.54 1.18 -20.12
N THR A 111 68.20 0.40 -19.08
CA THR A 111 67.04 0.72 -18.23
C THR A 111 67.33 1.93 -17.34
N VAL A 112 66.34 2.82 -17.17
CA VAL A 112 66.46 4.01 -16.32
C VAL A 112 65.78 3.79 -14.96
N CYS A 113 66.27 4.46 -13.92
CA CYS A 113 65.61 4.46 -12.63
C CYS A 113 64.24 5.17 -12.69
N SER A 114 63.21 4.48 -12.23
CA SER A 114 61.85 4.98 -12.02
C SER A 114 61.23 4.27 -10.80
N ASP A 115 60.19 4.86 -10.23
CA ASP A 115 59.57 4.37 -8.99
C ASP A 115 59.04 2.92 -9.12
N THR A 116 58.65 2.53 -10.33
CA THR A 116 58.13 1.19 -10.65
C THR A 116 59.20 0.14 -10.93
N ILE A 117 60.42 0.51 -11.36
CA ILE A 117 61.42 -0.48 -11.81
C ILE A 117 62.08 -1.24 -10.65
N CYS A 118 61.97 -0.72 -9.43
CA CYS A 118 62.50 -1.32 -8.21
C CYS A 118 61.44 -1.80 -7.22
N MET A 119 60.15 -1.63 -7.49
CA MET A 119 59.12 -2.38 -6.79
C MET A 119 59.21 -3.87 -7.15
N PRO A 120 59.01 -4.80 -6.21
CA PRO A 120 58.75 -6.19 -6.56
C PRO A 120 57.41 -6.30 -7.32
N PRO A 121 57.23 -7.30 -8.21
CA PRO A 121 55.92 -7.56 -8.80
C PRO A 121 54.90 -7.83 -7.68
N PRO A 122 53.64 -7.37 -7.80
CA PRO A 122 52.66 -7.55 -6.74
C PRO A 122 52.46 -9.04 -6.45
N PRO A 123 52.32 -9.45 -5.18
CA PRO A 123 52.19 -10.85 -4.82
C PRO A 123 50.95 -11.46 -5.49
N THR A 124 51.12 -12.70 -5.97
CA THR A 124 50.07 -13.47 -6.63
C THR A 124 49.60 -14.63 -5.76
N GLY A 125 48.42 -15.15 -6.06
CA GLY A 125 47.78 -16.23 -5.34
C GLY A 125 46.62 -16.83 -6.14
N ALA A 126 46.02 -17.87 -5.60
CA ALA A 126 44.92 -18.59 -6.24
C ALA A 126 43.66 -17.71 -6.29
N CYS A 127 43.20 -17.43 -7.51
CA CYS A 127 41.97 -16.72 -7.80
C CYS A 127 40.91 -17.70 -8.30
N CYS A 128 39.83 -17.87 -7.54
CA CYS A 128 38.73 -18.76 -7.88
C CYS A 128 37.63 -18.00 -8.64
N ILE A 129 37.61 -18.11 -9.96
CA ILE A 129 36.63 -17.45 -10.83
C ILE A 129 35.46 -18.41 -11.10
N THR A 130 34.25 -18.04 -10.67
CA THR A 130 33.02 -18.81 -10.92
C THR A 130 32.45 -18.48 -12.30
N SER A 131 32.36 -19.49 -13.17
CA SER A 131 31.73 -19.39 -14.49
C SER A 131 30.52 -20.31 -14.61
N PRO A 132 29.63 -20.13 -15.61
CA PRO A 132 28.57 -21.10 -15.91
C PRO A 132 29.07 -22.51 -16.25
N SER A 133 30.36 -22.66 -16.59
CA SER A 133 31.01 -23.93 -16.90
C SER A 133 31.67 -24.60 -15.68
N GLY A 134 31.60 -23.98 -14.49
CA GLY A 134 32.30 -24.41 -13.28
C GLY A 134 33.27 -23.35 -12.73
N VAL A 135 33.97 -23.70 -11.64
CA VAL A 135 34.96 -22.82 -11.01
C VAL A 135 36.34 -23.08 -11.62
N THR A 136 37.00 -22.03 -12.10
CA THR A 136 38.38 -22.11 -12.60
C THR A 136 39.34 -21.41 -11.63
N CYS A 137 40.57 -21.91 -11.53
CA CYS A 137 41.61 -21.30 -10.71
C CYS A 137 42.70 -20.69 -11.59
N HIS A 138 43.05 -19.43 -11.33
CA HIS A 138 44.13 -18.71 -12.00
C HIS A 138 45.08 -18.12 -10.96
N LEU A 139 46.38 -18.09 -11.25
CA LEU A 139 47.34 -17.41 -10.37
C LEU A 139 47.41 -15.92 -10.77
N LEU A 140 46.77 -15.07 -9.99
CA LEU A 140 46.59 -13.64 -10.28
C LEU A 140 47.03 -12.79 -9.07
N THR A 141 47.21 -11.48 -9.25
CA THR A 141 47.26 -10.55 -8.11
C THR A 141 45.86 -10.35 -7.53
N GLU A 142 45.76 -9.88 -6.29
CA GLU A 142 44.47 -9.58 -5.65
C GLU A 142 43.59 -8.65 -6.49
N ALA A 143 44.16 -7.53 -6.97
CA ALA A 143 43.47 -6.57 -7.83
C ALA A 143 43.02 -7.19 -9.17
N GLN A 144 43.85 -8.03 -9.79
CA GLN A 144 43.49 -8.76 -11.02
C GLN A 144 42.38 -9.78 -10.78
N CYS A 145 42.37 -10.44 -9.62
CA CYS A 145 41.36 -11.41 -9.26
C CYS A 145 39.98 -10.75 -9.07
N THR A 146 39.93 -9.68 -8.28
CA THR A 146 38.71 -8.89 -8.05
C THR A 146 38.20 -8.27 -9.35
N ALA A 147 39.08 -7.76 -10.22
CA ALA A 147 38.72 -7.25 -11.54
C ALA A 147 38.14 -8.30 -12.51
N GLN A 148 38.33 -9.60 -12.23
CA GLN A 148 37.73 -10.71 -12.98
C GLN A 148 36.55 -11.37 -12.23
N GLY A 149 36.08 -10.77 -11.13
CA GLY A 149 34.98 -11.30 -10.32
C GLY A 149 35.31 -12.60 -9.56
N GLY A 150 36.60 -12.94 -9.42
CA GLY A 150 37.05 -14.12 -8.70
C GLY A 150 37.25 -13.87 -7.21
N GLN A 151 37.16 -14.94 -6.41
CA GLN A 151 37.57 -14.90 -5.00
C GLN A 151 39.06 -15.16 -4.87
N TYR A 152 39.81 -14.17 -4.37
CA TYR A 152 41.22 -14.33 -4.05
C TYR A 152 41.40 -15.18 -2.77
N ARG A 153 42.35 -16.11 -2.79
CA ARG A 153 42.65 -17.00 -1.65
C ARG A 153 43.87 -16.57 -0.83
N GLY A 154 44.47 -15.42 -1.16
CA GLY A 154 45.60 -14.84 -0.44
C GLY A 154 46.95 -15.12 -1.10
N ASN A 155 47.91 -14.26 -0.78
CA ASN A 155 49.26 -14.25 -1.37
C ASN A 155 49.99 -15.58 -1.17
N GLY A 156 50.61 -16.11 -2.23
CA GLY A 156 51.38 -17.36 -2.19
C GLY A 156 50.53 -18.65 -2.25
N THR A 157 49.20 -18.57 -2.25
CA THR A 157 48.35 -19.75 -2.46
C THR A 157 48.45 -20.25 -3.90
N VAL A 158 48.69 -21.55 -4.09
CA VAL A 158 48.77 -22.18 -5.42
C VAL A 158 47.40 -22.69 -5.88
N CYS A 159 47.19 -22.81 -7.19
CA CYS A 159 45.97 -23.42 -7.71
C CYS A 159 45.99 -24.95 -7.53
N GLY A 160 44.93 -25.48 -6.91
CA GLY A 160 44.73 -26.91 -6.68
C GLY A 160 43.25 -27.24 -6.45
N ASN A 161 42.88 -28.51 -6.62
CA ASN A 161 41.49 -28.96 -6.73
C ASN A 161 40.60 -28.51 -5.54
N ASP A 162 41.09 -28.60 -4.31
CA ASP A 162 40.32 -28.26 -3.10
C ASP A 162 40.23 -26.74 -2.81
N ILE A 163 41.07 -25.91 -3.45
CA ILE A 163 41.20 -24.47 -3.14
C ILE A 163 40.08 -23.64 -3.80
N CYS A 164 39.57 -24.11 -4.94
CA CYS A 164 38.43 -23.51 -5.66
C CYS A 164 37.20 -24.42 -5.74
N ALA A 165 37.21 -25.59 -5.10
CA ALA A 165 35.99 -26.34 -4.85
C ALA A 165 35.01 -25.48 -4.03
N PRO A 166 33.71 -25.44 -4.38
CA PRO A 166 32.75 -24.65 -3.63
C PRO A 166 32.51 -25.28 -2.24
N ARG A 167 32.58 -24.43 -1.21
CA ARG A 167 32.47 -24.82 0.22
C ARG A 167 31.30 -24.10 0.88
N GLY A 168 30.84 -24.65 2.00
CA GLY A 168 29.74 -24.13 2.79
C GLY A 168 29.59 -24.86 4.11
N ALA A 169 28.62 -24.45 4.92
CA ALA A 169 28.33 -25.03 6.22
C ALA A 169 27.86 -26.48 6.09
N CYS A 170 28.59 -27.38 6.73
CA CYS A 170 28.23 -28.77 6.95
C CYS A 170 27.82 -28.93 8.40
N CYS A 171 26.58 -29.38 8.63
CA CYS A 171 26.05 -29.68 9.95
C CYS A 171 26.22 -31.17 10.23
N ILE A 172 27.14 -31.54 11.12
CA ILE A 172 27.48 -32.91 11.48
C ILE A 172 26.89 -33.22 12.86
N GLU A 173 26.15 -34.31 12.97
CA GLU A 173 25.66 -34.80 14.27
C GLU A 173 26.83 -35.38 15.07
N ALA A 174 27.25 -34.68 16.13
CA ALA A 174 28.29 -35.13 17.05
C ALA A 174 27.70 -35.49 18.42
N ALA A 175 28.44 -36.26 19.23
CA ALA A 175 27.98 -36.77 20.53
C ALA A 175 27.73 -35.69 21.62
N GLY A 176 27.80 -34.40 21.28
CA GLY A 176 27.44 -33.26 22.12
C GLY A 176 26.54 -32.22 21.42
N GLY A 177 25.98 -32.53 20.25
CA GLY A 177 25.13 -31.63 19.46
C GLY A 177 25.58 -31.48 18.00
N VAL A 178 24.88 -30.62 17.26
CA VAL A 178 25.14 -30.40 15.82
C VAL A 178 26.35 -29.49 15.61
N GLN A 179 27.49 -30.06 15.21
CA GLN A 179 28.70 -29.31 14.92
C GLN A 179 28.65 -28.70 13.51
N CYS A 180 28.92 -27.40 13.39
CA CYS A 180 29.06 -26.73 12.09
C CYS A 180 30.52 -26.63 11.66
N VAL A 181 30.85 -27.08 10.45
CA VAL A 181 32.19 -26.93 9.83
C VAL A 181 32.10 -26.54 8.36
N ILE A 182 33.04 -25.73 7.86
CA ILE A 182 33.04 -25.29 6.45
C ILE A 182 33.78 -26.32 5.58
N LEU A 183 33.04 -27.14 4.83
CA LEU A 183 33.55 -28.22 3.99
C LEU A 183 33.07 -28.07 2.54
N THR A 184 33.61 -28.86 1.62
CA THR A 184 32.94 -29.10 0.33
C THR A 184 31.75 -30.04 0.50
N GLN A 185 30.82 -30.06 -0.47
CA GLN A 185 29.69 -31.01 -0.46
C GLN A 185 30.14 -32.47 -0.34
N ALA A 186 31.22 -32.85 -1.02
CA ALA A 186 31.76 -34.22 -0.99
C ALA A 186 32.38 -34.56 0.38
N GLN A 187 33.18 -33.66 0.96
CA GLN A 187 33.75 -33.84 2.31
C GLN A 187 32.66 -33.88 3.39
N CYS A 188 31.59 -33.09 3.24
CA CYS A 188 30.46 -33.09 4.15
C CYS A 188 29.71 -34.43 4.13
N ALA A 189 29.38 -34.95 2.94
CA ALA A 189 28.76 -36.26 2.78
C ALA A 189 29.65 -37.40 3.32
N ALA A 190 30.98 -37.31 3.11
CA ALA A 190 31.94 -38.27 3.64
C ALA A 190 32.04 -38.28 5.18
N GLN A 191 31.58 -37.22 5.85
CA GLN A 191 31.49 -37.12 7.31
C GLN A 191 30.05 -37.32 7.83
N GLY A 192 29.12 -37.77 6.98
CA GLY A 192 27.71 -37.99 7.33
C GLY A 192 26.91 -36.70 7.61
N GLY A 193 27.46 -35.53 7.30
CA GLY A 193 26.86 -34.24 7.61
C GLY A 193 25.85 -33.75 6.57
N SER A 194 24.92 -32.91 7.03
CA SER A 194 23.97 -32.18 6.19
C SER A 194 24.61 -30.91 5.63
N TYR A 195 24.88 -30.89 4.33
CA TYR A 195 25.43 -29.72 3.64
C TYR A 195 24.36 -28.65 3.40
N ARG A 196 24.57 -27.43 3.91
CA ARG A 196 23.63 -26.29 3.80
C ARG A 196 23.74 -25.53 2.47
N GLY A 197 24.67 -25.91 1.60
CA GLY A 197 24.87 -25.29 0.28
C GLY A 197 26.05 -24.32 0.24
N ASN A 198 26.50 -24.02 -0.97
CA ASN A 198 27.72 -23.25 -1.23
C ASN A 198 27.61 -21.80 -0.70
N GLY A 199 28.67 -21.29 -0.07
CA GLY A 199 28.73 -19.93 0.48
C GLY A 199 28.04 -19.74 1.85
N THR A 200 27.40 -20.77 2.40
CA THR A 200 26.82 -20.69 3.75
C THR A 200 27.90 -20.69 4.83
N VAL A 201 27.77 -19.82 5.83
CA VAL A 201 28.73 -19.66 6.95
C VAL A 201 28.22 -20.31 8.24
N CYS A 202 29.13 -20.75 9.09
CA CYS A 202 28.80 -21.30 10.40
C CYS A 202 28.59 -20.18 11.43
N GLY A 203 27.34 -19.94 11.80
CA GLY A 203 26.96 -19.14 12.97
C GLY A 203 25.98 -19.92 13.85
N ASN A 204 25.58 -19.32 14.98
CA ASN A 204 24.74 -19.93 16.02
C ASN A 204 23.38 -20.47 15.53
N ASP A 205 22.94 -20.09 14.33
CA ASP A 205 21.65 -20.42 13.75
C ASP A 205 21.73 -21.40 12.55
N THR A 206 22.90 -21.56 11.93
CA THR A 206 23.07 -22.30 10.65
C THR A 206 22.77 -23.80 10.76
N CYS A 207 22.98 -24.37 11.94
CA CYS A 207 22.75 -25.79 12.23
C CYS A 207 21.61 -26.06 13.22
N VAL A 208 20.87 -25.03 13.65
CA VAL A 208 19.65 -25.23 14.44
C VAL A 208 18.58 -25.89 13.55
N PRO A 209 17.93 -26.98 14.00
CA PRO A 209 16.80 -27.54 13.27
C PRO A 209 15.63 -26.54 13.23
N ARG A 210 15.34 -26.04 12.03
CA ARG A 210 14.25 -25.09 11.74
C ARG A 210 13.20 -25.72 10.82
N GLY A 211 12.00 -25.17 10.85
CA GLY A 211 10.84 -25.64 10.08
C GLY A 211 9.67 -24.67 10.14
N ALA A 212 8.59 -24.99 9.43
CA ALA A 212 7.41 -24.16 9.36
C ALA A 212 6.70 -24.07 10.74
N CYS A 213 6.50 -22.84 11.19
CA CYS A 213 5.75 -22.49 12.38
C CYS A 213 4.49 -21.74 11.99
N CYS A 214 3.31 -22.32 12.26
CA CYS A 214 2.03 -21.72 11.95
C CYS A 214 1.53 -20.91 13.16
N VAL A 215 1.63 -19.58 13.09
CA VAL A 215 1.19 -18.65 14.15
C VAL A 215 -0.18 -18.07 13.78
N ASN A 216 -1.14 -18.15 14.69
CA ASN A 216 -2.46 -17.52 14.48
C ASN A 216 -2.36 -16.01 14.73
N THR A 217 -2.79 -15.20 13.76
CA THR A 217 -2.92 -13.75 13.89
C THR A 217 -4.37 -13.31 13.60
N PRO A 218 -4.79 -12.09 13.97
CA PRO A 218 -6.12 -11.58 13.63
C PRO A 218 -6.42 -11.58 12.12
N ASN A 219 -5.38 -11.54 11.28
CA ASN A 219 -5.46 -11.56 9.82
C ASN A 219 -5.28 -12.97 9.21
N GLY A 220 -5.36 -14.03 10.04
CA GLY A 220 -5.21 -15.43 9.63
C GLY A 220 -3.89 -16.08 10.07
N VAL A 221 -3.64 -17.29 9.58
CA VAL A 221 -2.43 -18.06 9.89
C VAL A 221 -1.23 -17.47 9.13
N GLN A 222 -0.20 -17.04 9.87
CA GLN A 222 1.10 -16.67 9.31
C GLN A 222 2.08 -17.84 9.46
N CYS A 223 2.98 -18.01 8.49
CA CYS A 223 4.01 -19.04 8.52
C CYS A 223 5.40 -18.42 8.63
N PHE A 224 6.18 -18.86 9.62
CA PHE A 224 7.57 -18.44 9.83
C PHE A 224 8.48 -19.67 9.86
N ILE A 225 9.70 -19.57 9.31
CA ILE A 225 10.71 -20.64 9.42
C ILE A 225 11.51 -20.43 10.71
N LEU A 226 11.08 -21.07 11.80
CA LEU A 226 11.61 -20.89 13.15
C LEU A 226 12.19 -22.21 13.68
N SER A 227 12.93 -22.15 14.80
CA SER A 227 13.20 -23.34 15.61
C SER A 227 11.96 -23.74 16.41
N GLN A 228 11.90 -24.98 16.90
CA GLN A 228 10.78 -25.46 17.74
C GLN A 228 10.55 -24.57 18.98
N ALA A 229 11.63 -24.11 19.63
CA ALA A 229 11.55 -23.24 20.80
C ALA A 229 11.05 -21.82 20.46
N GLN A 230 11.56 -21.23 19.37
CA GLN A 230 11.07 -19.94 18.86
C GLN A 230 9.60 -20.01 18.45
N CYS A 231 9.16 -21.12 17.88
CA CYS A 231 7.77 -21.33 17.49
C CYS A 231 6.83 -21.41 18.69
N ALA A 232 7.23 -22.15 19.74
CA ALA A 232 6.50 -22.21 21.00
C ALA A 232 6.39 -20.83 21.68
N ALA A 233 7.48 -20.04 21.66
CA ALA A 233 7.50 -18.68 22.20
C ALA A 233 6.55 -17.71 21.46
N GLN A 234 6.13 -18.02 20.23
CA GLN A 234 5.13 -17.26 19.47
C GLN A 234 3.71 -17.88 19.52
N ASN A 235 3.48 -18.88 20.39
CA ASN A 235 2.24 -19.68 20.44
C ASN A 235 1.87 -20.34 19.10
N GLY A 236 2.87 -20.63 18.25
CA GLY A 236 2.68 -21.25 16.95
C GLY A 236 2.72 -22.79 16.98
N GLN A 237 2.06 -23.43 16.02
CA GLN A 237 2.20 -24.86 15.79
C GLN A 237 3.43 -25.16 14.92
N TYR A 238 4.42 -25.85 15.48
CA TYR A 238 5.60 -26.29 14.74
C TYR A 238 5.28 -27.54 13.90
N ARG A 239 5.59 -27.52 12.60
CA ARG A 239 5.32 -28.61 11.65
C ARG A 239 6.47 -29.61 11.50
N GLY A 240 7.59 -29.38 12.20
CA GLY A 240 8.75 -30.27 12.21
C GLY A 240 9.90 -29.79 11.33
N ASN A 241 11.09 -30.31 11.61
CA ASN A 241 12.35 -29.86 11.01
C ASN A 241 12.36 -30.07 9.49
N GLY A 242 12.85 -29.09 8.74
CA GLY A 242 12.92 -29.13 7.28
C GLY A 242 11.60 -28.86 6.53
N THR A 243 10.48 -28.66 7.23
CA THR A 243 9.22 -28.27 6.58
C THR A 243 9.27 -26.83 6.09
N ALA A 244 8.87 -26.61 4.83
CA ALA A 244 8.83 -25.28 4.22
C ALA A 244 7.45 -24.61 4.39
N CYS A 245 7.42 -23.28 4.46
CA CYS A 245 6.18 -22.52 4.45
C CYS A 245 5.50 -22.59 3.08
N GLY A 246 4.48 -23.44 2.99
CA GLY A 246 3.60 -23.57 1.83
C GLY A 246 2.12 -23.57 2.24
N PRO A 247 1.20 -23.43 1.27
CA PRO A 247 -0.25 -23.36 1.53
C PRO A 247 -0.77 -24.59 2.29
N ASP A 248 -0.23 -25.78 2.01
CA ASP A 248 -0.63 -27.02 2.67
C ASP A 248 0.07 -27.24 4.02
N THR A 249 1.19 -26.56 4.28
CA THR A 249 1.98 -26.69 5.52
C THR A 249 1.36 -25.88 6.66
N CYS A 250 0.97 -24.64 6.36
CA CYS A 250 0.18 -23.79 7.24
C CYS A 250 -1.10 -23.38 6.51
N PRO A 251 -2.08 -24.32 6.39
CA PRO A 251 -3.35 -24.01 5.77
C PRO A 251 -4.00 -22.84 6.51
N PRO A 252 -4.58 -21.86 5.78
CA PRO A 252 -5.36 -20.82 6.42
C PRO A 252 -6.48 -21.47 7.25
N THR A 253 -6.81 -20.87 8.38
CA THR A 253 -7.98 -21.29 9.18
C THR A 253 -9.17 -21.34 8.23
N PRO A 254 -9.76 -22.53 8.00
CA PRO A 254 -10.62 -22.71 6.84
C PRO A 254 -11.89 -21.88 7.02
N THR A 255 -12.10 -20.94 6.09
CA THR A 255 -13.20 -19.98 6.14
C THR A 255 -14.38 -20.42 5.26
N GLY A 256 -15.53 -19.80 5.49
CA GLY A 256 -16.77 -20.10 4.81
C GLY A 256 -17.82 -19.02 5.05
N ALA A 257 -18.96 -19.16 4.39
CA ALA A 257 -20.08 -18.25 4.51
C ALA A 257 -20.66 -18.29 5.94
N CYS A 258 -20.60 -17.16 6.63
CA CYS A 258 -21.28 -16.91 7.89
C CYS A 258 -22.54 -16.09 7.61
N CYS A 259 -23.72 -16.65 7.89
CA CYS A 259 -25.00 -15.97 7.74
C CYS A 259 -25.40 -15.31 9.07
N ILE A 260 -25.21 -14.00 9.17
CA ILE A 260 -25.48 -13.18 10.36
C ILE A 260 -26.88 -12.57 10.21
N THR A 261 -27.77 -12.84 11.16
CA THR A 261 -29.14 -12.32 11.16
C THR A 261 -29.21 -10.96 11.87
N SER A 262 -29.56 -9.92 11.13
CA SER A 262 -29.82 -8.56 11.61
C SER A 262 -31.32 -8.23 11.51
N PRO A 263 -31.86 -7.28 12.32
CA PRO A 263 -33.19 -6.71 12.07
C PRO A 263 -33.40 -6.17 10.66
N SER A 264 -32.33 -5.85 9.93
CA SER A 264 -32.35 -5.38 8.54
C SER A 264 -32.33 -6.49 7.48
N GLY A 265 -32.14 -7.76 7.86
CA GLY A 265 -32.00 -8.89 6.93
C GLY A 265 -30.86 -9.85 7.30
N VAL A 266 -30.53 -10.78 6.39
CA VAL A 266 -29.43 -11.74 6.59
C VAL A 266 -28.20 -11.28 5.80
N THR A 267 -27.14 -10.92 6.52
CA THR A 267 -25.85 -10.54 5.94
C THR A 267 -24.96 -11.77 5.81
N CYS A 268 -24.24 -11.90 4.69
CA CYS A 268 -23.20 -12.93 4.54
C CYS A 268 -21.81 -12.31 4.68
N ALA A 269 -20.97 -12.88 5.53
CA ALA A 269 -19.53 -12.59 5.62
C ALA A 269 -18.71 -13.88 5.49
N VAL A 270 -17.58 -13.85 4.79
CA VAL A 270 -16.65 -15.01 4.77
C VAL A 270 -15.76 -14.93 6.00
N LEU A 271 -15.99 -15.82 6.96
CA LEU A 271 -15.33 -15.84 8.27
C LEU A 271 -14.83 -17.25 8.59
N SER A 272 -14.01 -17.42 9.64
CA SER A 272 -13.81 -18.74 10.26
C SER A 272 -14.98 -19.09 11.17
N GLU A 273 -15.14 -20.38 11.49
CA GLU A 273 -16.19 -20.90 12.38
C GLU A 273 -16.25 -20.15 13.73
N ALA A 274 -15.09 -19.95 14.38
CA ALA A 274 -15.00 -19.25 15.66
C ALA A 274 -15.38 -17.75 15.55
N GLN A 275 -14.98 -17.07 14.46
CA GLN A 275 -15.38 -15.68 14.21
C GLN A 275 -16.88 -15.57 13.91
N CYS A 276 -17.46 -16.57 13.23
CA CYS A 276 -18.88 -16.60 12.94
C CYS A 276 -19.72 -16.78 14.21
N ALA A 277 -19.32 -17.72 15.08
CA ALA A 277 -19.95 -17.92 16.39
C ALA A 277 -19.83 -16.67 17.28
N ALA A 278 -18.68 -16.00 17.29
CA ALA A 278 -18.48 -14.74 18.03
C ALA A 278 -19.35 -13.57 17.54
N GLN A 279 -19.86 -13.62 16.30
CA GLN A 279 -20.79 -12.64 15.73
C GLN A 279 -22.25 -13.11 15.76
N GLY A 280 -22.56 -14.24 16.43
CA GLY A 280 -23.90 -14.82 16.51
C GLY A 280 -24.45 -15.33 15.15
N GLY A 281 -23.58 -15.52 14.16
CA GLY A 281 -23.95 -15.99 12.83
C GLY A 281 -23.96 -17.51 12.71
N ASN A 282 -24.71 -18.01 11.73
CA ASN A 282 -24.73 -19.43 11.38
C ASN A 282 -23.65 -19.73 10.32
N TYR A 283 -22.66 -20.54 10.70
CA TYR A 283 -21.58 -20.95 9.79
C TYR A 283 -22.06 -22.02 8.82
N ARG A 284 -21.73 -21.88 7.53
CA ARG A 284 -22.14 -22.81 6.46
C ARG A 284 -21.10 -23.88 6.11
N GLY A 285 -19.96 -23.88 6.81
CA GLY A 285 -18.88 -24.83 6.59
C GLY A 285 -17.82 -24.34 5.60
N ASN A 286 -16.67 -25.01 5.68
CA ASN A 286 -15.42 -24.60 5.04
C ASN A 286 -15.51 -24.58 3.50
N GLY A 287 -14.96 -23.55 2.86
CA GLY A 287 -14.95 -23.39 1.41
C GLY A 287 -16.26 -22.85 0.81
N THR A 288 -17.29 -22.57 1.63
CA THR A 288 -18.54 -21.98 1.13
C THR A 288 -18.37 -20.48 0.86
N VAL A 289 -18.69 -20.03 -0.35
CA VAL A 289 -18.60 -18.62 -0.76
C VAL A 289 -19.86 -17.83 -0.38
N CYS A 290 -19.74 -16.54 -0.11
CA CYS A 290 -20.90 -15.70 0.13
C CYS A 290 -21.68 -15.40 -1.16
N GLY A 291 -22.96 -15.76 -1.16
CA GLY A 291 -23.90 -15.49 -2.24
C GLY A 291 -25.35 -15.62 -1.77
N ASN A 292 -26.27 -14.98 -2.49
CA ASN A 292 -27.67 -14.84 -2.08
C ASN A 292 -28.35 -16.19 -1.78
N GLU A 293 -28.02 -17.27 -2.48
CA GLU A 293 -28.62 -18.60 -2.28
C GLU A 293 -28.11 -19.35 -1.04
N ILE A 294 -26.95 -18.97 -0.48
CA ILE A 294 -26.32 -19.65 0.67
C ILE A 294 -26.80 -19.06 2.00
N CYS A 295 -27.14 -17.77 2.03
CA CYS A 295 -27.84 -17.14 3.15
C CYS A 295 -29.33 -16.87 2.91
N ALA A 296 -29.87 -17.27 1.75
CA ALA A 296 -31.31 -17.40 1.57
C ALA A 296 -31.90 -18.32 2.67
N PRO A 297 -33.04 -17.96 3.26
CA PRO A 297 -33.68 -18.81 4.24
C PRO A 297 -34.28 -20.03 3.53
N ARG A 298 -33.67 -21.19 3.78
CA ARG A 298 -34.07 -22.51 3.23
C ARG A 298 -34.79 -23.34 4.29
N GLY A 299 -35.50 -24.37 3.86
CA GLY A 299 -36.29 -25.24 4.73
C GLY A 299 -36.72 -26.52 4.03
N ALA A 300 -37.36 -27.41 4.79
CA ALA A 300 -37.89 -28.67 4.31
C ALA A 300 -39.00 -28.43 3.29
N CYS A 301 -38.81 -28.97 2.09
CA CYS A 301 -39.80 -29.03 1.03
C CYS A 301 -40.24 -30.49 0.85
N CYS A 302 -41.53 -30.75 1.02
CA CYS A 302 -42.11 -32.07 0.79
C CYS A 302 -42.60 -32.18 -0.66
N ILE A 303 -41.82 -32.82 -1.51
CA ILE A 303 -42.13 -33.08 -2.94
C ILE A 303 -42.75 -34.47 -3.12
N GLN A 304 -43.62 -34.62 -4.12
CA GLN A 304 -44.18 -35.92 -4.51
C GLN A 304 -43.28 -36.58 -5.55
N ALA A 305 -42.55 -37.62 -5.17
CA ALA A 305 -41.74 -38.42 -6.09
C ALA A 305 -42.45 -39.75 -6.40
N ALA A 306 -42.02 -40.43 -7.48
CA ALA A 306 -42.60 -41.72 -7.89
C ALA A 306 -42.46 -42.86 -6.85
N GLY A 307 -41.63 -42.67 -5.82
CA GLY A 307 -41.49 -43.59 -4.67
C GLY A 307 -42.13 -43.11 -3.36
N GLY A 308 -42.90 -42.01 -3.38
CA GLY A 308 -43.53 -41.40 -2.19
C GLY A 308 -43.07 -39.97 -1.92
N ILE A 309 -43.46 -39.43 -0.75
CA ILE A 309 -43.13 -38.05 -0.36
C ILE A 309 -41.66 -37.97 0.05
N GLN A 310 -40.86 -37.20 -0.69
CA GLN A 310 -39.47 -36.93 -0.32
C GLN A 310 -39.32 -35.55 0.33
N CYS A 311 -38.41 -35.46 1.28
CA CYS A 311 -38.01 -34.20 1.89
C CYS A 311 -36.69 -33.72 1.28
N VAL A 312 -36.68 -32.52 0.73
CA VAL A 312 -35.48 -31.85 0.20
C VAL A 312 -35.36 -30.44 0.78
N ILE A 313 -34.13 -29.96 1.04
CA ILE A 313 -33.91 -28.61 1.59
C ILE A 313 -33.79 -27.59 0.46
N LEU A 314 -34.85 -26.83 0.21
CA LEU A 314 -34.94 -25.85 -0.88
C LEU A 314 -35.23 -24.44 -0.33
N THR A 315 -35.17 -23.41 -1.17
CA THR A 315 -35.83 -22.13 -0.88
C THR A 315 -37.35 -22.24 -1.07
N GLN A 316 -38.12 -21.28 -0.57
CA GLN A 316 -39.57 -21.23 -0.81
C GLN A 316 -39.93 -21.19 -2.31
N SER A 317 -39.16 -20.46 -3.12
CA SER A 317 -39.39 -20.36 -4.57
C SER A 317 -39.04 -21.64 -5.33
N GLN A 318 -37.90 -22.27 -4.99
CA GLN A 318 -37.51 -23.57 -5.55
C GLN A 318 -38.53 -24.65 -5.17
N CYS A 319 -39.01 -24.65 -3.91
CA CYS A 319 -40.02 -25.61 -3.46
C CYS A 319 -41.34 -25.48 -4.23
N ALA A 320 -41.78 -24.25 -4.52
CA ALA A 320 -42.97 -24.00 -5.32
C ALA A 320 -42.78 -24.43 -6.79
N ALA A 321 -41.57 -24.29 -7.36
CA ALA A 321 -41.26 -24.74 -8.73
C ALA A 321 -41.31 -26.28 -8.86
N GLU A 322 -40.85 -27.01 -7.85
CA GLU A 322 -40.94 -28.48 -7.76
C GLU A 322 -42.33 -28.99 -7.34
N GLY A 323 -43.35 -28.12 -7.26
CA GLY A 323 -44.71 -28.48 -6.83
C GLY A 323 -44.80 -28.96 -5.36
N GLY A 324 -43.79 -28.68 -4.55
CA GLY A 324 -43.66 -29.18 -3.18
C GLY A 324 -44.31 -28.30 -2.12
N SER A 325 -44.63 -28.91 -0.97
CA SER A 325 -45.10 -28.19 0.22
C SER A 325 -43.94 -27.71 1.08
N TYR A 326 -43.68 -26.40 1.08
CA TYR A 326 -42.64 -25.79 1.91
C TYR A 326 -43.07 -25.73 3.39
N ARG A 327 -42.23 -26.23 4.29
CA ARG A 327 -42.50 -26.29 5.75
C ARG A 327 -42.02 -25.07 6.53
N GLY A 328 -41.42 -24.09 5.85
CA GLY A 328 -40.96 -22.85 6.46
C GLY A 328 -39.46 -22.82 6.75
N ASN A 329 -38.94 -21.62 6.93
CA ASN A 329 -37.52 -21.33 7.03
C ASN A 329 -36.88 -21.98 8.27
N GLY A 330 -35.71 -22.60 8.11
CA GLY A 330 -34.99 -23.28 9.19
C GLY A 330 -35.47 -24.70 9.51
N THR A 331 -36.54 -25.19 8.89
CA THR A 331 -36.97 -26.59 9.05
C THR A 331 -35.99 -27.55 8.38
N VAL A 332 -35.48 -28.53 9.13
CA VAL A 332 -34.60 -29.60 8.61
C VAL A 332 -35.44 -30.75 8.04
N CYS A 333 -34.82 -31.62 7.23
CA CYS A 333 -35.47 -32.84 6.78
C CYS A 333 -35.28 -33.96 7.80
N GLY A 334 -36.39 -34.50 8.28
CA GLY A 334 -36.43 -35.59 9.24
C GLY A 334 -37.68 -36.45 9.07
N ASN A 335 -37.64 -37.66 9.64
CA ASN A 335 -38.60 -38.75 9.38
C ASN A 335 -40.06 -38.45 9.76
N ASP A 336 -40.38 -37.30 10.37
CA ASP A 336 -41.72 -36.88 10.80
C ASP A 336 -42.25 -35.63 10.04
N ILE A 337 -41.42 -35.00 9.21
CA ILE A 337 -41.70 -33.65 8.64
C ILE A 337 -42.42 -33.70 7.27
N CYS A 338 -42.27 -34.82 6.55
CA CYS A 338 -42.98 -35.10 5.29
C CYS A 338 -43.88 -36.35 5.34
N VAL A 339 -44.12 -36.91 6.54
CA VAL A 339 -45.13 -37.97 6.72
C VAL A 339 -46.52 -37.35 6.54
N PRO A 340 -47.48 -38.04 5.91
CA PRO A 340 -48.88 -37.64 5.96
C PRO A 340 -49.38 -37.59 7.41
N ARG A 341 -49.70 -36.38 7.88
CA ARG A 341 -50.28 -36.09 9.20
C ARG A 341 -51.61 -35.37 9.01
N GLY A 342 -52.47 -35.45 10.02
CA GLY A 342 -53.80 -34.85 9.97
C GLY A 342 -54.50 -34.92 11.33
N ALA A 343 -55.69 -34.34 11.38
CA ALA A 343 -56.50 -34.24 12.60
C ALA A 343 -56.86 -35.63 13.15
N CYS A 344 -56.37 -35.90 14.35
CA CYS A 344 -56.77 -37.01 15.19
C CYS A 344 -57.70 -36.49 16.29
N CYS A 345 -58.96 -36.91 16.27
CA CYS A 345 -59.95 -36.55 17.28
C CYS A 345 -59.92 -37.57 18.42
N ILE A 346 -59.36 -37.19 19.57
CA ILE A 346 -59.28 -38.02 20.77
C ILE A 346 -60.37 -37.56 21.75
N ASN A 347 -61.27 -38.46 22.14
CA ASN A 347 -62.32 -38.14 23.08
C ASN A 347 -61.78 -38.11 24.51
N SER A 348 -61.93 -36.97 25.20
CA SER A 348 -61.51 -36.74 26.58
C SER A 348 -62.70 -36.32 27.43
N PRO A 349 -62.71 -36.53 28.76
CA PRO A 349 -63.79 -36.06 29.64
C PRO A 349 -64.04 -34.53 29.55
N ASN A 350 -63.04 -33.76 29.11
CA ASN A 350 -63.10 -32.31 28.97
C ASN A 350 -63.43 -31.82 27.54
N GLY A 351 -63.77 -32.72 26.60
CA GLY A 351 -64.07 -32.39 25.20
C GLY A 351 -63.33 -33.26 24.18
N VAL A 352 -63.42 -32.91 22.89
CA VAL A 352 -62.72 -33.64 21.83
C VAL A 352 -61.37 -32.97 21.57
N GLN A 353 -60.31 -33.57 22.10
CA GLN A 353 -58.95 -33.09 21.87
C GLN A 353 -58.51 -33.42 20.44
N CYS A 354 -58.37 -32.39 19.60
CA CYS A 354 -57.76 -32.54 18.29
C CYS A 354 -56.24 -32.38 18.37
N VAL A 355 -55.50 -33.35 17.81
CA VAL A 355 -54.03 -33.28 17.65
C VAL A 355 -53.62 -33.72 16.25
N ILE A 356 -52.58 -33.08 15.69
CA ILE A 356 -52.07 -33.41 14.35
C ILE A 356 -51.05 -34.54 14.45
N LEU A 357 -51.50 -35.77 14.19
CA LEU A 357 -50.70 -37.00 14.30
C LEU A 357 -50.59 -37.71 12.95
N THR A 358 -49.72 -38.73 12.87
CA THR A 358 -49.82 -39.76 11.82
C THR A 358 -50.98 -40.72 12.11
N GLN A 359 -51.48 -41.42 11.09
CA GLN A 359 -52.55 -42.41 11.26
C GLN A 359 -52.23 -43.49 12.32
N ALA A 360 -50.98 -43.97 12.35
CA ALA A 360 -50.52 -44.98 13.31
C ALA A 360 -50.48 -44.45 14.76
N GLN A 361 -49.96 -43.24 14.97
CA GLN A 361 -49.96 -42.59 16.29
C GLN A 361 -51.38 -42.28 16.77
N CYS A 362 -52.29 -41.90 15.86
CA CYS A 362 -53.68 -41.63 16.19
C CYS A 362 -54.40 -42.89 16.67
N ALA A 363 -54.23 -44.02 15.96
CA ALA A 363 -54.76 -45.32 16.38
C ALA A 363 -54.18 -45.77 17.74
N ALA A 364 -52.88 -45.56 17.97
CA ALA A 364 -52.24 -45.87 19.26
C ALA A 364 -52.76 -45.03 20.45
N GLN A 365 -53.48 -43.94 20.20
CA GLN A 365 -54.12 -43.09 21.21
C GLN A 365 -55.66 -43.22 21.23
N ASN A 366 -56.22 -44.26 20.58
CA ASN A 366 -57.66 -44.49 20.42
C ASN A 366 -58.44 -43.31 19.79
N GLY A 367 -57.76 -42.46 19.02
CA GLY A 367 -58.39 -41.33 18.33
C GLY A 367 -58.95 -41.67 16.95
N GLN A 368 -59.96 -40.91 16.50
CA GLN A 368 -60.45 -41.00 15.12
C GLN A 368 -59.60 -40.13 14.19
N TYR A 369 -58.91 -40.76 13.24
CA TYR A 369 -58.12 -40.07 12.23
C TYR A 369 -59.01 -39.53 11.10
N ARG A 370 -58.88 -38.24 10.77
CA ARG A 370 -59.69 -37.53 9.75
C ARG A 370 -59.01 -37.46 8.38
N GLY A 371 -58.06 -38.35 8.11
CA GLY A 371 -57.29 -38.39 6.87
C GLY A 371 -56.05 -37.50 6.88
N ASN A 372 -55.40 -37.40 5.72
CA ASN A 372 -54.13 -36.69 5.57
C ASN A 372 -54.38 -35.22 5.18
N GLY A 373 -53.68 -34.28 5.82
CA GLY A 373 -53.76 -32.85 5.52
C GLY A 373 -54.96 -32.11 6.15
N THR A 374 -55.90 -32.80 6.77
CA THR A 374 -56.99 -32.19 7.54
C THR A 374 -56.44 -31.48 8.79
N ALA A 375 -56.73 -30.18 8.91
CA ALA A 375 -56.32 -29.37 10.05
C ALA A 375 -57.27 -29.55 11.25
N CYS A 376 -56.82 -29.16 12.45
CA CYS A 376 -57.67 -29.14 13.64
C CYS A 376 -58.63 -27.94 13.62
N GLY A 377 -59.76 -28.09 12.92
CA GLY A 377 -60.90 -27.16 12.94
C GLY A 377 -62.10 -27.72 13.70
N ALA A 378 -63.02 -26.83 14.10
CA ALA A 378 -64.25 -27.19 14.82
C ALA A 378 -65.09 -28.21 14.04
N ASP A 379 -65.20 -28.08 12.72
CA ASP A 379 -65.97 -29.01 11.87
C ASP A 379 -65.24 -30.36 11.64
N THR A 380 -63.93 -30.40 11.84
CA THR A 380 -63.09 -31.60 11.62
C THR A 380 -63.06 -32.50 12.85
N CYS A 381 -62.98 -31.90 14.04
CA CYS A 381 -63.22 -32.58 15.31
C CYS A 381 -64.37 -31.87 16.05
N PRO A 382 -65.63 -32.15 15.67
CA PRO A 382 -66.80 -31.54 16.28
C PRO A 382 -66.79 -31.76 17.78
N GLN A 383 -66.74 -30.65 18.51
CA GLN A 383 -66.92 -30.66 19.96
C GLN A 383 -68.35 -31.10 20.27
N PRO A 384 -68.60 -31.82 21.39
CA PRO A 384 -69.95 -31.99 21.88
C PRO A 384 -70.60 -30.61 22.06
N ALA A 385 -71.85 -30.47 21.61
CA ALA A 385 -72.55 -29.20 21.62
C ALA A 385 -72.50 -28.58 23.03
N PRO A 386 -72.14 -27.30 23.17
CA PRO A 386 -71.88 -26.69 24.46
C PRO A 386 -73.10 -26.79 25.37
N THR A 387 -72.87 -27.20 26.61
CA THR A 387 -73.93 -27.44 27.60
C THR A 387 -74.02 -26.28 28.60
N GLY A 388 -75.18 -26.14 29.22
CA GLY A 388 -75.46 -25.09 30.21
C GLY A 388 -76.73 -25.41 31.01
N ALA A 389 -77.05 -24.54 31.95
CA ALA A 389 -78.22 -24.66 32.81
C ALA A 389 -79.52 -24.57 31.99
N CYS A 390 -80.27 -25.67 32.01
CA CYS A 390 -81.62 -25.76 31.48
C CYS A 390 -82.61 -25.78 32.65
N CYS A 391 -83.49 -24.78 32.72
CA CYS A 391 -84.55 -24.71 33.73
C CYS A 391 -85.82 -25.37 33.17
N ILE A 392 -86.08 -26.61 33.59
CA ILE A 392 -87.28 -27.40 33.23
C ILE A 392 -88.35 -27.33 34.33
N MET A 393 -89.62 -27.36 33.93
CA MET A 393 -90.77 -27.35 34.85
C MET A 393 -91.23 -28.77 35.17
N GLY A 394 -90.62 -29.38 36.19
CA GLY A 394 -90.95 -30.73 36.65
C GLY A 394 -91.83 -30.71 37.89
N GLY A 395 -93.05 -31.25 37.80
CA GLY A 395 -93.91 -31.49 38.98
C GLY A 395 -94.31 -30.25 39.80
N GLY A 396 -94.28 -29.06 39.21
CA GLY A 396 -94.58 -27.79 39.89
C GLY A 396 -93.37 -27.10 40.55
N VAL A 397 -92.16 -27.62 40.38
CA VAL A 397 -90.91 -27.00 40.83
C VAL A 397 -90.02 -26.74 39.61
N ILE A 398 -89.28 -25.61 39.60
CA ILE A 398 -88.29 -25.36 38.55
C ILE A 398 -87.03 -26.17 38.88
N GLN A 399 -86.72 -27.17 38.07
CA GLN A 399 -85.55 -28.02 38.22
C GLN A 399 -84.47 -27.59 37.23
N CYS A 400 -83.21 -27.52 37.69
CA CYS A 400 -82.08 -27.17 36.84
C CYS A 400 -81.30 -28.44 36.47
N VAL A 401 -81.04 -28.64 35.17
CA VAL A 401 -80.21 -29.72 34.63
C VAL A 401 -79.22 -29.17 33.61
N ILE A 402 -78.03 -29.76 33.50
CA ILE A 402 -77.04 -29.37 32.48
C ILE A 402 -77.32 -30.13 31.20
N LEU A 403 -77.70 -29.41 30.13
CA LEU A 403 -78.04 -29.95 28.81
C LEU A 403 -77.47 -29.06 27.71
N SER A 404 -77.42 -29.55 26.47
CA SER A 404 -77.26 -28.66 25.30
C SER A 404 -78.57 -27.91 25.00
N GLU A 405 -78.48 -26.79 24.28
CA GLU A 405 -79.64 -25.97 23.89
C GLU A 405 -80.76 -26.79 23.23
N ALA A 406 -80.42 -27.64 22.26
CA ALA A 406 -81.37 -28.50 21.55
C ALA A 406 -82.04 -29.54 22.48
N GLN A 407 -81.30 -30.12 23.42
CA GLN A 407 -81.85 -31.04 24.42
C GLN A 407 -82.74 -30.32 25.44
N CYS A 408 -82.41 -29.07 25.79
CA CYS A 408 -83.21 -28.25 26.66
C CYS A 408 -84.56 -27.88 26.03
N ALA A 409 -84.55 -27.44 24.77
CA ALA A 409 -85.75 -27.17 23.98
C ALA A 409 -86.62 -28.43 23.80
N ALA A 410 -86.01 -29.59 23.56
CA ALA A 410 -86.71 -30.88 23.45
C ALA A 410 -87.39 -31.32 24.76
N GLN A 411 -86.99 -30.78 25.92
CA GLN A 411 -87.63 -31.01 27.23
C GLN A 411 -88.56 -29.85 27.65
N GLY A 412 -88.81 -28.87 26.77
CA GLY A 412 -89.62 -27.68 27.08
C GLY A 412 -88.98 -26.74 28.11
N GLY A 413 -87.66 -26.86 28.35
CA GLY A 413 -86.93 -26.07 29.32
C GLY A 413 -86.45 -24.72 28.76
N SER A 414 -86.24 -23.76 29.66
CA SER A 414 -85.58 -22.49 29.33
C SER A 414 -84.07 -22.62 29.49
N TYR A 415 -83.34 -22.55 28.38
CA TYR A 415 -81.88 -22.58 28.38
C TYR A 415 -81.30 -21.24 28.89
N ARG A 416 -80.25 -21.28 29.73
CA ARG A 416 -79.59 -20.10 30.29
C ARG A 416 -78.27 -19.73 29.59
N GLY A 417 -77.90 -20.45 28.54
CA GLY A 417 -76.70 -20.19 27.73
C GLY A 417 -75.50 -21.06 28.11
N ASN A 418 -74.58 -21.18 27.16
CA ASN A 418 -73.42 -22.06 27.23
C ASN A 418 -72.53 -21.79 28.45
N GLY A 419 -72.10 -22.83 29.15
CA GLY A 419 -71.21 -22.73 30.31
C GLY A 419 -71.88 -22.28 31.62
N THR A 420 -73.19 -22.01 31.63
CA THR A 420 -73.92 -21.75 32.88
C THR A 420 -74.07 -23.03 33.71
N VAL A 421 -73.72 -22.96 35.00
CA VAL A 421 -73.87 -24.09 35.95
C VAL A 421 -75.22 -24.02 36.68
N CYS A 422 -75.67 -25.12 37.27
CA CYS A 422 -76.90 -25.13 38.07
C CYS A 422 -76.64 -24.63 39.50
N GLY A 423 -77.40 -23.62 39.92
CA GLY A 423 -77.36 -23.05 41.26
C GLY A 423 -78.65 -22.28 41.60
N ASN A 424 -78.89 -22.04 42.88
CA ASN A 424 -80.21 -21.67 43.43
C ASN A 424 -80.85 -20.38 42.85
N ASP A 425 -80.07 -19.47 42.25
CA ASP A 425 -80.52 -18.17 41.72
C ASP A 425 -80.69 -18.18 40.18
N ILE A 426 -80.17 -19.20 39.48
CA ILE A 426 -80.05 -19.21 37.99
C ILE A 426 -81.37 -19.54 37.27
N CYS A 427 -82.34 -20.10 37.99
CA CYS A 427 -83.69 -20.35 37.46
C CYS A 427 -84.75 -19.34 37.94
N VAL A 428 -84.39 -18.34 38.75
CA VAL A 428 -85.32 -17.28 39.20
C VAL A 428 -85.47 -16.20 38.11
N PRO A 429 -86.69 -15.70 37.80
CA PRO A 429 -86.86 -14.62 36.83
C PRO A 429 -86.22 -13.30 37.30
N ARG A 430 -85.33 -12.76 36.47
CA ARG A 430 -84.59 -11.50 36.69
C ARG A 430 -84.60 -10.63 35.43
N GLY A 431 -84.30 -9.34 35.57
CA GLY A 431 -84.31 -8.39 34.47
C GLY A 431 -83.81 -7.00 34.87
N ALA A 432 -83.74 -6.11 33.87
CA ALA A 432 -83.24 -4.75 34.01
C ALA A 432 -84.10 -3.89 34.94
N CYS A 433 -83.42 -3.24 35.89
CA CYS A 433 -83.97 -2.30 36.84
C CYS A 433 -83.29 -0.95 36.64
N CYS A 434 -84.03 0.07 36.18
CA CYS A 434 -83.51 1.44 36.03
C CYS A 434 -83.68 2.21 37.34
N ILE A 435 -82.58 2.52 38.02
CA ILE A 435 -82.53 3.29 39.27
C ILE A 435 -82.04 4.70 38.94
N ASN A 436 -82.86 5.72 39.21
CA ASN A 436 -82.52 7.11 38.92
C ASN A 436 -81.66 7.71 40.05
N SER A 437 -80.52 8.30 39.70
CA SER A 437 -79.61 9.02 40.58
C SER A 437 -79.37 10.44 40.06
N PRO A 438 -79.02 11.43 40.91
CA PRO A 438 -78.54 12.74 40.46
C PRO A 438 -77.34 12.68 39.49
N ALA A 439 -76.60 11.56 39.46
CA ALA A 439 -75.49 11.31 38.55
C ALA A 439 -75.88 10.65 37.20
N GLY A 440 -77.16 10.29 37.00
CA GLY A 440 -77.65 9.57 35.81
C GLY A 440 -78.55 8.37 36.14
N VAL A 441 -78.97 7.63 35.11
CA VAL A 441 -79.80 6.43 35.30
C VAL A 441 -78.90 5.19 35.36
N THR A 442 -78.87 4.51 36.50
CA THR A 442 -78.10 3.27 36.70
C THR A 442 -78.97 2.06 36.35
N CYS A 443 -78.48 1.13 35.53
CA CYS A 443 -79.19 -0.13 35.25
C CYS A 443 -78.53 -1.31 35.98
N VAL A 444 -79.32 -2.12 36.67
CA VAL A 444 -78.87 -3.35 37.34
C VAL A 444 -79.82 -4.52 37.06
N ILE A 445 -79.31 -5.77 37.00
CA ILE A 445 -80.11 -6.98 36.76
C ILE A 445 -80.54 -7.59 38.10
N LEU A 446 -81.80 -7.39 38.49
CA LEU A 446 -82.38 -7.81 39.77
C LEU A 446 -83.61 -8.69 39.54
N THR A 447 -84.13 -9.32 40.59
CA THR A 447 -85.53 -9.79 40.59
C THR A 447 -86.49 -8.59 40.70
N GLN A 448 -87.75 -8.76 40.28
CA GLN A 448 -88.78 -7.72 40.39
C GLN A 448 -88.93 -7.18 41.83
N ALA A 449 -88.86 -8.06 42.84
CA ALA A 449 -88.95 -7.69 44.26
C ALA A 449 -87.75 -6.86 44.73
N GLN A 450 -86.53 -7.25 44.35
CA GLN A 450 -85.30 -6.50 44.65
C GLN A 450 -85.27 -5.13 43.96
N CYS A 451 -85.79 -5.04 42.73
CA CYS A 451 -85.87 -3.76 42.00
C CYS A 451 -86.83 -2.77 42.70
N ALA A 452 -88.00 -3.25 43.11
CA ALA A 452 -88.97 -2.45 43.87
C ALA A 452 -88.39 -1.97 45.21
N ALA A 453 -87.63 -2.83 45.91
CA ALA A 453 -86.95 -2.47 47.16
C ALA A 453 -85.84 -1.40 47.01
N GLN A 454 -85.42 -1.09 45.79
CA GLN A 454 -84.43 -0.04 45.47
C GLN A 454 -85.04 1.17 44.74
N ASN A 455 -86.39 1.31 44.74
CA ASN A 455 -87.13 2.36 44.03
C ASN A 455 -86.84 2.44 42.52
N GLY A 456 -86.39 1.34 41.89
CA GLY A 456 -86.09 1.29 40.47
C GLY A 456 -87.30 0.90 39.62
N GLN A 457 -87.32 1.34 38.36
CA GLN A 457 -88.29 0.88 37.36
C GLN A 457 -87.85 -0.46 36.76
N TYR A 458 -88.59 -1.53 37.06
CA TYR A 458 -88.36 -2.85 36.47
C TYR A 458 -88.87 -2.91 35.03
N ARG A 459 -88.02 -3.36 34.10
CA ARG A 459 -88.30 -3.42 32.65
C ARG A 459 -88.74 -4.81 32.17
N GLY A 460 -89.18 -5.68 33.08
CA GLY A 460 -89.62 -7.04 32.78
C GLY A 460 -88.52 -8.10 32.87
N ASN A 461 -88.93 -9.37 32.90
CA ASN A 461 -88.02 -10.51 33.01
C ASN A 461 -87.29 -10.76 31.68
N GLY A 462 -85.99 -11.09 31.73
CA GLY A 462 -85.15 -11.32 30.56
C GLY A 462 -84.63 -10.06 29.88
N THR A 463 -85.17 -8.87 30.18
CA THR A 463 -84.72 -7.60 29.63
C THR A 463 -83.30 -7.27 30.12
N ALA A 464 -82.35 -7.12 29.18
CA ALA A 464 -80.95 -6.80 29.48
C ALA A 464 -80.74 -5.29 29.73
N CYS A 465 -79.69 -4.95 30.48
CA CYS A 465 -79.27 -3.56 30.68
C CYS A 465 -78.56 -3.03 29.44
N GLY A 466 -79.24 -2.19 28.67
CA GLY A 466 -78.70 -1.45 27.53
C GLY A 466 -79.07 0.04 27.58
N PRO A 467 -78.45 0.88 26.73
CA PRO A 467 -78.71 2.31 26.69
C PRO A 467 -80.19 2.62 26.40
N ASP A 468 -80.84 1.87 25.51
CA ASP A 468 -82.27 2.05 25.18
C ASP A 468 -83.21 1.53 26.28
N THR A 469 -82.75 0.57 27.11
CA THR A 469 -83.52 0.03 28.24
C THR A 469 -83.66 1.05 29.38
N CYS A 470 -82.60 1.82 29.62
CA CYS A 470 -82.51 2.88 30.63
C CYS A 470 -81.87 4.14 30.01
N PRO A 471 -82.64 4.91 29.20
CA PRO A 471 -82.11 6.00 28.38
C PRO A 471 -81.39 7.09 29.16
N GLN A 472 -80.14 7.34 28.78
CA GLN A 472 -79.34 8.47 29.26
C GLN A 472 -79.70 9.74 28.51
N THR A 473 -79.77 10.87 29.21
CA THR A 473 -80.36 12.12 28.70
C THR A 473 -79.39 13.05 27.96
N THR A 474 -78.19 12.59 27.59
CA THR A 474 -77.20 13.38 26.81
C THR A 474 -76.67 12.61 25.58
N PRO A 475 -77.23 12.84 24.38
CA PRO A 475 -76.77 12.19 23.16
C PRO A 475 -75.36 12.60 22.69
N ARG A 476 -74.70 11.71 21.94
CA ARG A 476 -73.40 11.91 21.27
C ARG A 476 -73.41 11.36 19.85
N GLY A 477 -72.45 11.75 19.03
CA GLY A 477 -72.33 11.34 17.62
C GLY A 477 -71.00 11.72 16.99
N ALA A 478 -70.80 11.31 15.74
CA ALA A 478 -69.59 11.54 14.99
C ALA A 478 -69.42 13.03 14.62
N CYS A 479 -68.25 13.57 14.95
CA CYS A 479 -67.82 14.92 14.63
C CYS A 479 -66.65 14.86 13.64
N CYS A 480 -66.83 15.38 12.44
CA CYS A 480 -65.80 15.42 11.40
C CYS A 480 -65.03 16.75 11.44
N ILE A 481 -63.78 16.76 11.91
CA ILE A 481 -62.94 17.96 11.97
C ILE A 481 -62.01 17.98 10.75
N THR A 482 -61.92 19.10 10.04
CA THR A 482 -61.12 19.21 8.82
C THR A 482 -59.78 19.88 9.11
N THR A 483 -58.68 19.23 8.76
CA THR A 483 -57.31 19.73 8.93
C THR A 483 -56.60 19.84 7.57
N PRO A 484 -55.48 20.57 7.45
CA PRO A 484 -54.69 20.63 6.22
C PRO A 484 -54.15 19.26 5.73
N ASN A 485 -54.21 18.23 6.57
CA ASN A 485 -53.73 16.87 6.26
C ASN A 485 -54.89 15.86 6.07
N GLY A 486 -56.16 16.30 6.05
CA GLY A 486 -57.34 15.45 5.91
C GLY A 486 -58.40 15.63 7.01
N VAL A 487 -59.47 14.84 6.97
CA VAL A 487 -60.61 14.92 7.90
C VAL A 487 -60.51 13.85 8.99
N THR A 488 -60.45 14.26 10.26
CA THR A 488 -60.46 13.37 11.43
C THR A 488 -61.88 13.22 12.01
N CYS A 489 -62.12 12.18 12.82
CA CYS A 489 -63.43 11.92 13.42
C CYS A 489 -63.35 11.61 14.92
N HIS A 490 -64.22 12.23 15.72
CA HIS A 490 -64.35 12.00 17.16
C HIS A 490 -65.83 11.85 17.59
N LEU A 491 -66.10 11.04 18.63
CA LEU A 491 -67.45 10.86 19.20
C LEU A 491 -67.72 11.89 20.32
N LEU A 492 -68.32 13.02 19.95
CA LEU A 492 -68.53 14.19 20.80
C LEU A 492 -70.02 14.47 21.01
N THR A 493 -70.37 15.44 21.86
CA THR A 493 -71.69 16.09 21.78
C THR A 493 -71.69 17.16 20.67
N GLU A 494 -72.87 17.58 20.23
CA GLU A 494 -73.02 18.65 19.23
C GLU A 494 -72.30 19.95 19.62
N ALA A 495 -72.45 20.38 20.88
CA ALA A 495 -71.78 21.57 21.41
C ALA A 495 -70.25 21.44 21.48
N GLN A 496 -69.73 20.24 21.79
CA GLN A 496 -68.29 19.96 21.76
C GLN A 496 -67.75 19.94 20.31
N CYS A 497 -68.52 19.41 19.37
CA CYS A 497 -68.13 19.39 17.96
C CYS A 497 -68.05 20.81 17.37
N ALA A 498 -69.00 21.68 17.71
CA ALA A 498 -69.00 23.08 17.30
C ALA A 498 -67.80 23.88 17.88
N ALA A 499 -67.36 23.55 19.10
CA ALA A 499 -66.20 24.19 19.73
C ALA A 499 -64.87 23.84 19.03
N GLU A 500 -64.74 22.61 18.50
CA GLU A 500 -63.59 22.14 17.71
C GLU A 500 -63.70 22.50 16.21
N HIS A 501 -64.64 23.37 15.83
CA HIS A 501 -64.97 23.74 14.44
C HIS A 501 -65.29 22.55 13.51
N GLY A 502 -65.76 21.44 14.07
CA GLY A 502 -66.12 20.23 13.32
C GLY A 502 -67.56 20.20 12.82
N VAL A 503 -67.82 19.35 11.83
CA VAL A 503 -69.16 19.08 11.29
C VAL A 503 -69.76 17.87 12.02
N TYR A 504 -70.80 18.11 12.82
CA TYR A 504 -71.52 17.06 13.54
C TYR A 504 -72.45 16.28 12.61
N ARG A 505 -72.42 14.95 12.69
CA ARG A 505 -73.23 14.03 11.87
C ARG A 505 -74.52 13.56 12.54
N GLY A 506 -74.89 14.17 13.65
CA GLY A 506 -76.10 13.86 14.39
C GLY A 506 -75.93 12.71 15.39
N ASN A 507 -76.88 12.60 16.30
CA ASN A 507 -76.83 11.70 17.45
C ASN A 507 -76.88 10.23 17.03
N GLY A 508 -76.06 9.38 17.64
CA GLY A 508 -75.95 7.94 17.34
C GLY A 508 -75.08 7.61 16.12
N SER A 509 -74.60 8.60 15.36
CA SER A 509 -73.68 8.36 14.24
C SER A 509 -72.30 7.89 14.73
N VAL A 510 -71.74 6.87 14.08
CA VAL A 510 -70.42 6.30 14.41
C VAL A 510 -69.31 6.88 13.53
N CYS A 511 -68.09 6.96 14.05
CA CYS A 511 -66.92 7.34 13.24
C CYS A 511 -66.53 6.22 12.27
N GLY A 512 -66.59 6.52 10.98
CA GLY A 512 -66.22 5.63 9.89
C GLY A 512 -66.10 6.39 8.57
N PRO A 513 -65.57 5.77 7.49
CA PRO A 513 -65.32 6.43 6.22
C PRO A 513 -66.58 7.08 5.61
N ASP A 514 -67.73 6.42 5.74
CA ASP A 514 -68.99 6.91 5.16
C ASP A 514 -69.61 8.07 5.97
N SER A 515 -69.32 8.14 7.28
CA SER A 515 -69.74 9.25 8.16
C SER A 515 -68.89 10.50 7.96
N CYS A 516 -67.58 10.33 7.78
CA CYS A 516 -66.63 11.41 7.48
C CYS A 516 -65.92 11.15 6.13
N PRO A 517 -66.66 11.27 5.01
CA PRO A 517 -66.12 10.98 3.68
C PRO A 517 -64.97 11.93 3.38
N GLN A 518 -63.80 11.35 3.12
CA GLN A 518 -62.63 12.09 2.67
C GLN A 518 -62.91 12.65 1.28
N THR A 519 -62.73 13.95 1.10
CA THR A 519 -62.83 14.56 -0.23
C THR A 519 -61.73 13.99 -1.14
N PRO A 520 -62.01 13.77 -2.45
CA PRO A 520 -60.96 13.37 -3.39
C PRO A 520 -59.89 14.45 -3.51
N HIS A 521 -58.63 14.05 -3.33
CA HIS A 521 -57.45 14.90 -3.50
C HIS A 521 -56.56 14.35 -4.62
N GLY A 522 -55.74 15.21 -5.21
CA GLY A 522 -54.85 14.85 -6.31
C GLY A 522 -53.83 15.95 -6.63
N ALA A 523 -52.88 15.63 -7.50
CA ALA A 523 -51.81 16.52 -7.92
C ALA A 523 -52.36 17.79 -8.59
N CYS A 524 -51.99 18.93 -8.03
CA CYS A 524 -52.27 20.26 -8.53
C CYS A 524 -50.97 20.94 -8.98
N CYS A 525 -50.88 21.28 -10.27
CA CYS A 525 -49.72 21.97 -10.84
C CYS A 525 -49.94 23.50 -10.78
N ILE A 526 -49.29 24.19 -9.85
CA ILE A 526 -49.42 25.65 -9.65
C ILE A 526 -48.20 26.34 -10.28
N HIS A 527 -48.41 27.40 -11.07
CA HIS A 527 -47.32 28.19 -11.61
C HIS A 527 -46.75 29.15 -10.56
N THR A 528 -45.44 29.13 -10.33
CA THR A 528 -44.78 30.07 -9.42
C THR A 528 -44.48 31.41 -10.12
N PRO A 529 -44.43 32.55 -9.40
CA PRO A 529 -44.02 33.83 -9.97
C PRO A 529 -42.59 33.84 -10.55
N SER A 530 -41.74 32.89 -10.12
CA SER A 530 -40.40 32.65 -10.66
C SER A 530 -40.38 31.88 -11.99
N GLY A 531 -41.54 31.45 -12.50
CA GLY A 531 -41.68 30.73 -13.77
C GLY A 531 -41.53 29.21 -13.68
N GLY A 532 -41.49 28.65 -12.47
CA GLY A 532 -41.54 27.20 -12.24
C GLY A 532 -42.96 26.66 -12.14
N ILE A 533 -43.07 25.35 -11.89
CA ILE A 533 -44.32 24.69 -11.53
C ILE A 533 -44.11 23.97 -10.19
N GLU A 534 -44.88 24.37 -9.19
CA GLU A 534 -44.99 23.71 -7.89
C GLU A 534 -46.09 22.65 -7.96
N CYS A 535 -45.83 21.44 -7.45
CA CYS A 535 -46.86 20.40 -7.34
C CYS A 535 -47.25 20.19 -5.88
N VAL A 536 -48.53 20.41 -5.58
CA VAL A 536 -49.13 20.14 -4.27
C VAL A 536 -50.33 19.21 -4.41
N VAL A 537 -50.61 18.40 -3.38
CA VAL A 537 -51.82 17.57 -3.34
C VAL A 537 -52.93 18.38 -2.66
N LEU A 538 -54.02 18.63 -3.39
CA LEU A 538 -55.16 19.45 -2.96
C LEU A 538 -56.47 18.81 -3.45
N THR A 539 -57.63 19.29 -3.01
CA THR A 539 -58.87 19.02 -3.75
C THR A 539 -58.92 19.82 -5.05
N ARG A 540 -59.74 19.38 -6.01
CA ARG A 540 -59.94 20.07 -7.30
C ARG A 540 -60.27 21.56 -7.13
N THR A 541 -61.23 21.88 -6.26
CA THR A 541 -61.73 23.24 -6.03
C THR A 541 -60.67 24.14 -5.38
N GLU A 542 -59.77 23.59 -4.57
CA GLU A 542 -58.65 24.35 -4.00
C GLU A 542 -57.51 24.57 -5.00
N CYS A 543 -57.30 23.60 -5.90
CA CYS A 543 -56.37 23.75 -7.01
C CYS A 543 -56.80 24.87 -7.96
N GLU A 544 -58.07 24.86 -8.37
CA GLU A 544 -58.68 25.89 -9.21
C GLU A 544 -58.61 27.28 -8.55
N LYS A 545 -58.88 27.40 -7.25
CA LYS A 545 -58.71 28.65 -6.47
C LYS A 545 -57.29 29.20 -6.43
N ARG A 546 -56.27 28.38 -6.67
CA ARG A 546 -54.85 28.79 -6.76
C ARG A 546 -54.37 28.98 -8.20
N ASN A 547 -55.28 29.00 -9.18
CA ASN A 547 -54.99 28.98 -10.63
C ASN A 547 -54.07 27.80 -11.04
N GLY A 548 -54.14 26.67 -10.32
CA GLY A 548 -53.40 25.46 -10.64
C GLY A 548 -54.18 24.52 -11.57
N LEU A 549 -53.45 23.72 -12.34
CA LEU A 549 -54.03 22.67 -13.18
C LEU A 549 -54.15 21.35 -12.39
N TYR A 550 -55.38 20.93 -12.12
CA TYR A 550 -55.67 19.67 -11.41
C TYR A 550 -55.50 18.45 -12.33
N ARG A 551 -54.83 17.41 -11.84
CA ARG A 551 -54.41 16.24 -12.65
C ARG A 551 -55.18 14.95 -12.32
N GLY A 552 -56.36 15.10 -11.73
CA GLY A 552 -57.26 13.98 -11.40
C GLY A 552 -57.06 13.45 -9.99
N ASP A 553 -58.11 12.81 -9.50
CA ASP A 553 -58.21 12.32 -8.12
C ASP A 553 -57.33 11.07 -7.92
N GLY A 554 -56.56 11.03 -6.83
CA GLY A 554 -55.57 9.98 -6.56
C GLY A 554 -54.23 10.11 -7.30
N THR A 555 -54.09 11.06 -8.23
CA THR A 555 -52.82 11.32 -8.94
C THR A 555 -51.77 11.89 -7.98
N ALA A 556 -50.63 11.22 -7.83
CA ALA A 556 -49.51 11.68 -7.00
C ALA A 556 -48.67 12.77 -7.69
N CYS A 557 -48.00 13.62 -6.90
CA CYS A 557 -47.10 14.65 -7.42
C CYS A 557 -45.77 14.08 -7.93
N GLY A 558 -45.33 14.56 -9.09
CA GLY A 558 -44.09 14.15 -9.74
C GLY A 558 -43.93 14.79 -11.14
N VAL A 559 -42.75 14.65 -11.75
CA VAL A 559 -42.40 15.33 -13.02
C VAL A 559 -43.24 14.89 -14.22
N ALA A 560 -43.77 13.66 -14.22
CA ALA A 560 -44.72 13.20 -15.23
C ALA A 560 -46.13 13.79 -15.00
N SER A 561 -46.51 13.99 -13.74
CA SER A 561 -47.79 14.61 -13.36
C SER A 561 -47.78 16.11 -13.71
N CYS A 562 -46.72 16.84 -13.37
CA CYS A 562 -46.55 18.26 -13.66
C CYS A 562 -45.26 18.52 -14.47
N PRO A 563 -45.30 18.34 -15.80
CA PRO A 563 -44.15 18.62 -16.67
C PRO A 563 -43.87 20.13 -16.72
N LEU A 564 -42.61 20.51 -16.52
CA LEU A 564 -42.16 21.90 -16.69
C LEU A 564 -42.35 22.36 -18.14
N PRO A 565 -42.59 23.68 -18.39
CA PRO A 565 -42.64 24.19 -19.76
C PRO A 565 -41.28 24.00 -20.44
N PRO A 566 -41.23 23.70 -21.76
CA PRO A 566 -39.97 23.64 -22.46
C PRO A 566 -39.27 25.01 -22.43
N HIS A 567 -37.97 24.98 -22.16
CA HIS A 567 -37.06 26.11 -22.32
C HIS A 567 -36.34 26.01 -23.66
N GLY A 568 -35.89 27.14 -24.18
CA GLY A 568 -35.14 27.21 -25.43
C GLY A 568 -34.37 28.51 -25.57
N ALA A 569 -33.53 28.57 -26.60
CA ALA A 569 -32.68 29.71 -26.85
C ALA A 569 -33.49 30.97 -27.20
N CYS A 570 -33.32 32.01 -26.39
CA CYS A 570 -33.91 33.32 -26.59
C CYS A 570 -32.84 34.36 -26.90
N CYS A 571 -32.96 35.00 -28.06
CA CYS A 571 -32.06 36.07 -28.52
C CYS A 571 -32.59 37.44 -28.10
N VAL A 572 -32.11 38.01 -26.99
CA VAL A 572 -32.49 39.35 -26.47
C VAL A 572 -31.47 40.41 -26.88
N ARG A 573 -31.88 41.66 -27.16
CA ARG A 573 -30.92 42.76 -27.38
C ARG A 573 -30.45 43.33 -26.04
N THR A 574 -29.15 43.50 -25.87
CA THR A 574 -28.55 44.18 -24.71
C THR A 574 -28.59 45.70 -24.88
N ALA A 575 -28.51 46.45 -23.78
CA ALA A 575 -28.42 47.91 -23.81
C ALA A 575 -27.16 48.44 -24.52
N SER A 576 -26.14 47.60 -24.72
CA SER A 576 -24.92 47.90 -25.50
C SER A 576 -25.07 47.61 -27.01
N GLY A 577 -26.25 47.19 -27.48
CA GLY A 577 -26.56 46.99 -28.91
C GLY A 577 -26.29 45.60 -29.46
N GLY A 578 -25.68 44.70 -28.69
CA GLY A 578 -25.48 43.30 -29.06
C GLY A 578 -26.75 42.46 -28.84
N VAL A 579 -26.72 41.20 -29.31
CA VAL A 579 -27.74 40.18 -29.07
C VAL A 579 -27.15 39.09 -28.18
N GLU A 580 -27.74 38.90 -27.00
CA GLU A 580 -27.40 37.88 -26.00
C GLU A 580 -28.32 36.66 -26.15
N CYS A 581 -27.81 35.44 -25.93
CA CYS A 581 -28.60 34.22 -25.92
C CYS A 581 -28.79 33.71 -24.48
N VAL A 582 -30.05 33.60 -24.04
CA VAL A 582 -30.43 33.04 -22.73
C VAL A 582 -31.45 31.91 -22.89
N GLN A 583 -31.35 30.87 -22.06
CA GLN A 583 -32.35 29.79 -22.01
C GLN A 583 -33.57 30.25 -21.20
N LEU A 584 -34.70 30.46 -21.87
CA LEU A 584 -35.95 30.94 -21.29
C LEU A 584 -37.12 30.13 -21.84
N THR A 585 -38.29 30.20 -21.20
CA THR A 585 -39.53 29.78 -21.87
C THR A 585 -39.90 30.78 -22.96
N ARG A 586 -40.68 30.36 -23.96
CA ARG A 586 -41.14 31.24 -25.05
C ARG A 586 -41.76 32.57 -24.54
N ALA A 587 -42.65 32.50 -23.55
CA ALA A 587 -43.31 33.68 -23.00
C ALA A 587 -42.32 34.63 -22.28
N GLN A 588 -41.36 34.09 -21.52
CA GLN A 588 -40.28 34.87 -20.91
C GLN A 588 -39.37 35.53 -21.96
N CYS A 589 -39.21 34.91 -23.12
CA CYS A 589 -38.45 35.48 -24.23
C CYS A 589 -39.18 36.67 -24.88
N GLU A 590 -40.45 36.47 -25.24
CA GLU A 590 -41.32 37.49 -25.84
C GLU A 590 -41.48 38.70 -24.89
N ALA A 591 -41.59 38.46 -23.57
CA ALA A 591 -41.63 39.50 -22.53
C ALA A 591 -40.33 40.31 -22.37
N ARG A 592 -39.19 39.80 -22.86
CA ARG A 592 -37.91 40.55 -22.95
C ARG A 592 -37.66 41.16 -24.34
N HIS A 593 -38.68 41.18 -25.20
CA HIS A 593 -38.58 41.54 -26.62
C HIS A 593 -37.52 40.74 -27.39
N GLY A 594 -37.25 39.50 -26.94
CA GLY A 594 -36.31 38.59 -27.57
C GLY A 594 -36.94 37.75 -28.69
N THR A 595 -36.09 37.24 -29.58
CA THR A 595 -36.50 36.25 -30.60
C THR A 595 -36.25 34.84 -30.09
N TYR A 596 -37.32 34.07 -29.88
CA TYR A 596 -37.24 32.68 -29.46
C TYR A 596 -36.88 31.76 -30.63
N ARG A 597 -35.99 30.78 -30.41
CA ARG A 597 -35.48 29.87 -31.45
C ARG A 597 -36.11 28.49 -31.48
N GLY A 598 -36.95 28.16 -30.50
CA GLY A 598 -37.65 26.87 -30.42
C GLY A 598 -37.27 26.07 -29.17
N ASP A 599 -38.16 25.14 -28.84
CA ASP A 599 -38.11 24.35 -27.62
C ASP A 599 -36.93 23.37 -27.61
N ASN A 600 -36.21 23.30 -26.49
CA ASN A 600 -34.98 22.53 -26.27
C ASN A 600 -33.80 22.90 -27.18
N VAL A 601 -33.87 24.02 -27.92
CA VAL A 601 -32.72 24.53 -28.70
C VAL A 601 -31.70 25.18 -27.74
N PRO A 602 -30.46 24.67 -27.63
CA PRO A 602 -29.45 25.23 -26.75
C PRO A 602 -28.89 26.56 -27.30
N CYS A 603 -28.31 27.38 -26.42
CA CYS A 603 -27.60 28.59 -26.83
C CYS A 603 -26.19 28.24 -27.34
N GLY A 604 -25.99 28.27 -28.65
CA GLY A 604 -24.69 28.20 -29.33
C GLY A 604 -24.33 29.50 -30.05
N ALA A 605 -23.08 29.60 -30.54
CA ALA A 605 -22.56 30.82 -31.17
C ALA A 605 -23.43 31.34 -32.33
N ASP A 606 -23.88 30.44 -33.22
CA ASP A 606 -24.67 30.79 -34.40
C ASP A 606 -26.17 30.96 -34.12
N THR A 607 -26.62 30.72 -32.88
CA THR A 607 -28.05 30.70 -32.52
C THR A 607 -28.69 32.11 -32.55
N CYS A 608 -27.88 33.16 -32.42
CA CYS A 608 -28.32 34.57 -32.40
C CYS A 608 -27.44 35.48 -33.28
N PRO A 609 -27.73 35.61 -34.59
CA PRO A 609 -26.97 36.47 -35.49
C PRO A 609 -27.13 37.96 -35.15
N GLN A 610 -26.00 38.68 -35.15
CA GLN A 610 -25.91 40.12 -34.86
C GLN A 610 -26.29 40.95 -36.10
N THR A 611 -26.92 42.12 -35.91
CA THR A 611 -27.46 42.94 -37.02
C THR A 611 -26.56 44.10 -37.47
N THR A 612 -25.24 43.94 -37.38
CA THR A 612 -24.24 44.87 -37.92
C THR A 612 -23.36 44.14 -38.94
N PRO A 613 -23.16 44.67 -40.17
CA PRO A 613 -22.27 44.05 -41.14
C PRO A 613 -20.84 44.00 -40.60
N HIS A 614 -20.35 42.79 -40.37
CA HIS A 614 -18.99 42.51 -39.96
C HIS A 614 -18.39 41.43 -40.87
N GLY A 615 -17.07 41.44 -41.01
CA GLY A 615 -16.36 40.55 -41.91
C GLY A 615 -14.90 40.38 -41.51
N ALA A 616 -14.24 39.41 -42.13
CA ALA A 616 -12.84 39.10 -41.91
C ALA A 616 -11.97 40.30 -42.30
N CYS A 617 -11.32 40.88 -41.29
CA CYS A 617 -10.29 41.88 -41.44
C CYS A 617 -8.91 41.24 -41.20
N CYS A 618 -8.06 41.24 -42.22
CA CYS A 618 -6.70 40.73 -42.10
C CYS A 618 -5.76 41.88 -41.69
N VAL A 619 -5.42 41.99 -40.40
CA VAL A 619 -4.43 42.96 -39.91
C VAL A 619 -3.04 42.32 -39.82
N ARG A 620 -1.96 43.09 -40.00
CA ARG A 620 -0.60 42.63 -39.71
C ARG A 620 -0.17 43.11 -38.33
N SER A 621 0.14 42.17 -37.45
CA SER A 621 0.67 42.47 -36.12
C SER A 621 2.20 42.63 -36.18
N ASN A 622 2.80 43.39 -35.26
CA ASN A 622 4.21 43.82 -35.35
C ASN A 622 5.26 42.68 -35.38
N GLY A 623 4.87 41.44 -35.07
CA GLY A 623 5.68 40.23 -35.24
C GLY A 623 5.66 39.62 -36.65
N GLY A 624 5.00 40.25 -37.63
CA GLY A 624 4.91 39.81 -39.03
C GLY A 624 3.74 38.86 -39.34
N THR A 625 3.05 38.34 -38.33
CA THR A 625 1.88 37.47 -38.48
C THR A 625 0.65 38.24 -38.98
N VAL A 626 -0.18 37.57 -39.78
CA VAL A 626 -1.48 38.10 -40.25
C VAL A 626 -2.58 37.59 -39.33
N GLU A 627 -3.17 38.48 -38.54
CA GLU A 627 -4.24 38.19 -37.62
C GLU A 627 -5.59 38.45 -38.30
N CYS A 628 -6.54 37.51 -38.18
CA CYS A 628 -7.91 37.70 -38.68
C CYS A 628 -8.81 38.09 -37.52
N VAL A 629 -9.44 39.26 -37.63
CA VAL A 629 -10.43 39.75 -36.67
C VAL A 629 -11.73 40.11 -37.38
N ILE A 630 -12.86 39.73 -36.78
CA ILE A 630 -14.19 40.11 -37.29
C ILE A 630 -14.48 41.55 -36.83
N LEU A 631 -14.53 42.48 -37.79
CA LEU A 631 -14.73 43.92 -37.57
C LEU A 631 -15.72 44.48 -38.58
N THR A 632 -16.16 45.73 -38.42
CA THR A 632 -16.70 46.51 -39.55
C THR A 632 -15.57 46.92 -40.50
N ARG A 633 -15.91 47.25 -41.76
CA ARG A 633 -14.94 47.84 -42.72
C ARG A 633 -14.20 49.04 -42.12
N ALA A 634 -14.92 50.03 -41.56
CA ALA A 634 -14.31 51.23 -41.01
C ALA A 634 -13.31 50.94 -39.86
N GLN A 635 -13.60 49.96 -39.00
CA GLN A 635 -12.66 49.52 -37.95
C GLN A 635 -11.47 48.72 -38.50
N CYS A 636 -11.63 48.05 -39.64
CA CYS A 636 -10.54 47.36 -40.33
C CYS A 636 -9.57 48.34 -40.99
N ASP A 637 -10.11 49.30 -41.75
CA ASP A 637 -9.34 50.32 -42.45
C ASP A 637 -8.56 51.19 -41.44
N ALA A 638 -9.18 51.53 -40.30
CA ALA A 638 -8.54 52.23 -39.18
C ALA A 638 -7.40 51.46 -38.48
N ARG A 639 -7.22 50.16 -38.78
CA ARG A 639 -6.10 49.32 -38.32
C ARG A 639 -5.10 48.98 -39.43
N ASN A 640 -5.20 49.63 -40.60
CA ASN A 640 -4.46 49.28 -41.82
C ASN A 640 -4.65 47.81 -42.25
N GLY A 641 -5.81 47.22 -41.93
CA GLY A 641 -6.16 45.85 -42.29
C GLY A 641 -6.80 45.73 -43.68
N VAL A 642 -6.78 44.53 -44.24
CA VAL A 642 -7.46 44.22 -45.51
C VAL A 642 -8.83 43.61 -45.21
N TYR A 643 -9.90 44.38 -45.44
CA TYR A 643 -11.28 43.92 -45.23
C TYR A 643 -11.79 43.06 -46.39
N ARG A 644 -12.27 41.84 -46.08
CA ARG A 644 -12.70 40.84 -47.08
C ARG A 644 -14.17 40.92 -47.51
N GLY A 645 -14.99 41.74 -46.85
CA GLY A 645 -16.40 41.93 -47.18
C GLY A 645 -17.34 41.39 -46.09
N ASP A 646 -18.55 41.91 -46.08
CA ASP A 646 -19.53 41.63 -45.01
C ASP A 646 -20.01 40.18 -45.03
N GLY A 647 -20.17 39.59 -43.85
CA GLY A 647 -20.53 38.19 -43.67
C GLY A 647 -19.38 37.19 -43.84
N THR A 648 -18.19 37.63 -44.24
CA THR A 648 -17.01 36.73 -44.34
C THR A 648 -16.50 36.36 -42.95
N GLN A 649 -16.44 35.06 -42.66
CA GLN A 649 -15.91 34.55 -41.38
C GLN A 649 -14.39 34.41 -41.42
N CYS A 650 -13.75 34.40 -40.24
CA CYS A 650 -12.30 34.23 -40.11
C CYS A 650 -11.85 32.78 -40.32
N GLY A 651 -11.91 32.34 -41.58
CA GLY A 651 -11.37 31.07 -42.05
C GLY A 651 -9.98 31.20 -42.70
N PRO A 652 -9.28 30.08 -42.90
CA PRO A 652 -7.93 30.04 -43.48
C PRO A 652 -7.87 30.55 -44.93
N ASP A 653 -9.00 30.58 -45.65
CA ASP A 653 -9.07 31.07 -47.04
C ASP A 653 -9.46 32.57 -47.10
N ALA A 654 -10.10 33.11 -46.06
CA ALA A 654 -10.50 34.52 -46.00
C ALA A 654 -9.30 35.43 -45.67
N CYS A 655 -8.54 35.08 -44.64
CA CYS A 655 -7.19 35.61 -44.43
C CYS A 655 -6.19 34.50 -44.67
N PRO A 656 -5.66 34.35 -45.91
CA PRO A 656 -4.70 33.31 -46.25
C PRO A 656 -3.48 33.41 -45.35
N GLN A 657 -3.47 32.56 -44.33
CA GLN A 657 -2.27 32.25 -43.57
C GLN A 657 -1.26 31.67 -44.55
N PRO A 658 0.04 32.00 -44.41
CA PRO A 658 1.05 31.33 -45.20
C PRO A 658 0.93 29.80 -45.01
N ARG A 659 1.08 29.09 -46.13
CA ARG A 659 1.01 27.63 -46.19
C ARG A 659 2.38 27.11 -46.59
N GLY A 660 2.68 25.88 -46.17
CA GLY A 660 3.99 25.28 -46.32
C GLY A 660 3.96 23.76 -46.21
N ALA A 661 5.08 23.14 -46.54
CA ALA A 661 5.26 21.70 -46.50
C ALA A 661 5.11 21.19 -45.06
N CYS A 662 4.14 20.30 -44.86
CA CYS A 662 3.91 19.58 -43.63
C CYS A 662 4.21 18.09 -43.85
N CYS A 663 5.18 17.56 -43.12
CA CYS A 663 5.51 16.14 -43.13
C CYS A 663 4.61 15.42 -42.11
N VAL A 664 3.56 14.73 -42.57
CA VAL A 664 2.66 13.90 -41.72
C VAL A 664 3.00 12.42 -41.88
N ARG A 665 2.74 11.60 -40.86
CA ARG A 665 2.79 10.13 -41.01
C ARG A 665 1.44 9.61 -41.47
N SER A 666 1.42 8.92 -42.60
CA SER A 666 0.23 8.24 -43.11
C SER A 666 0.05 6.88 -42.42
N SER A 667 -1.12 6.25 -42.51
CA SER A 667 -1.48 5.06 -41.71
C SER A 667 -0.60 3.82 -41.96
N GLY A 668 0.09 3.75 -43.11
CA GLY A 668 1.12 2.75 -43.41
C GLY A 668 2.53 3.08 -42.91
N GLY A 669 2.71 4.12 -42.08
CA GLY A 669 3.99 4.52 -41.49
C GLY A 669 4.89 5.40 -42.38
N ALA A 670 4.57 5.55 -43.67
CA ALA A 670 5.30 6.44 -44.59
C ALA A 670 5.11 7.93 -44.22
N ILE A 671 6.13 8.75 -44.50
CA ILE A 671 6.06 10.21 -44.33
C ILE A 671 5.55 10.84 -45.63
N GLU A 672 4.34 11.37 -45.57
CA GLU A 672 3.61 12.04 -46.64
C GLU A 672 3.81 13.55 -46.50
N CYS A 673 4.13 14.24 -47.61
CA CYS A 673 4.20 15.71 -47.61
C CYS A 673 2.89 16.30 -48.14
N VAL A 674 2.27 17.17 -47.33
CA VAL A 674 1.05 17.90 -47.69
C VAL A 674 1.24 19.39 -47.41
N VAL A 675 0.73 20.27 -48.28
CA VAL A 675 0.82 21.72 -48.07
C VAL A 675 -0.34 22.20 -47.20
N LEU A 676 -0.05 22.55 -45.95
CA LEU A 676 -1.03 22.91 -44.91
C LEU A 676 -0.67 24.26 -44.27
N THR A 677 -1.51 24.76 -43.36
CA THR A 677 -1.11 25.82 -42.41
C THR A 677 -0.35 25.20 -41.22
N PRO A 678 0.41 25.98 -40.42
CA PRO A 678 1.12 25.46 -39.24
C PRO A 678 0.19 24.72 -38.26
N ALA A 679 -0.99 25.30 -37.98
CA ALA A 679 -1.98 24.72 -37.08
C ALA A 679 -2.60 23.43 -37.63
N GLN A 680 -2.94 23.38 -38.93
CA GLN A 680 -3.43 22.16 -39.59
C GLN A 680 -2.36 21.06 -39.61
N CYS A 681 -1.08 21.43 -39.66
CA CYS A 681 0.04 20.50 -39.61
C CYS A 681 0.15 19.85 -38.22
N HIS A 682 0.18 20.65 -37.15
CA HIS A 682 0.22 20.13 -35.78
C HIS A 682 -1.03 19.33 -35.41
N ALA A 683 -2.22 19.71 -35.88
CA ALA A 683 -3.45 18.93 -35.70
C ALA A 683 -3.41 17.52 -36.34
N ARG A 684 -2.48 17.26 -37.27
CA ARG A 684 -2.20 15.94 -37.86
C ARG A 684 -0.92 15.29 -37.29
N ASN A 685 -0.40 15.78 -36.16
CA ASN A 685 0.91 15.41 -35.59
C ASN A 685 2.08 15.51 -36.60
N GLY A 686 1.98 16.45 -37.55
CA GLY A 686 2.98 16.68 -38.59
C GLY A 686 4.00 17.75 -38.22
N VAL A 687 5.19 17.64 -38.83
CA VAL A 687 6.26 18.63 -38.72
C VAL A 687 6.15 19.64 -39.87
N TYR A 688 5.91 20.90 -39.53
CA TYR A 688 5.82 22.00 -40.49
C TYR A 688 7.22 22.52 -40.86
N ARG A 689 7.46 22.79 -42.14
CA ARG A 689 8.77 23.25 -42.67
C ARG A 689 8.91 24.75 -42.83
N GLY A 690 7.88 25.52 -42.50
CA GLY A 690 7.90 26.97 -42.62
C GLY A 690 7.19 27.47 -43.89
N ASP A 691 7.00 28.77 -43.93
CA ASP A 691 6.05 29.43 -44.80
C ASP A 691 6.54 29.55 -46.25
N GLY A 692 5.66 29.25 -47.21
CA GLY A 692 5.98 29.24 -48.64
C GLY A 692 6.76 28.00 -49.11
N THR A 693 7.10 27.06 -48.22
CA THR A 693 7.83 25.85 -48.61
C THR A 693 6.94 24.90 -49.43
N ALA A 694 7.40 24.50 -50.61
CA ALA A 694 6.71 23.52 -51.45
C ALA A 694 7.04 22.08 -51.03
N CYS A 695 6.12 21.14 -51.26
CA CYS A 695 6.39 19.73 -51.07
C CYS A 695 7.32 19.18 -52.16
N GLY A 696 8.52 18.79 -51.75
CA GLY A 696 9.55 18.18 -52.59
C GLY A 696 10.44 17.22 -51.77
N PRO A 697 11.35 16.48 -52.42
CA PRO A 697 12.17 15.46 -51.76
C PRO A 697 13.00 16.00 -50.60
N ASP A 698 13.52 17.23 -50.71
CA ASP A 698 14.35 17.84 -49.67
C ASP A 698 13.53 18.42 -48.50
N ALA A 699 12.24 18.70 -48.70
CA ALA A 699 11.36 19.22 -47.65
C ALA A 699 10.90 18.12 -46.66
N CYS A 700 10.62 16.92 -47.18
CA CYS A 700 10.31 15.73 -46.38
C CYS A 700 11.12 14.51 -46.85
N PRO A 701 12.43 14.46 -46.51
CA PRO A 701 13.36 13.44 -47.03
C PRO A 701 12.94 12.01 -46.70
N GLN A 702 12.78 11.22 -47.77
CA GLN A 702 12.29 9.84 -47.77
C GLN A 702 13.34 8.80 -47.32
N SER A 703 14.54 9.23 -46.90
CA SER A 703 15.61 8.36 -46.39
C SER A 703 15.34 7.77 -45.00
N SER A 704 14.23 8.14 -44.37
CA SER A 704 13.98 8.10 -42.92
C SER A 704 13.51 6.75 -42.34
N LEU A 705 13.82 5.62 -42.99
CA LEU A 705 13.55 4.27 -42.45
C LEU A 705 14.67 3.23 -42.63
N ARG A 706 15.68 3.45 -43.50
CA ARG A 706 16.80 2.51 -43.70
C ARG A 706 18.07 2.97 -43.00
N GLY A 707 18.91 2.03 -42.61
CA GLY A 707 20.14 2.26 -41.86
C GLY A 707 20.99 0.99 -41.75
N ALA A 708 22.19 1.14 -41.20
CA ALA A 708 23.14 0.06 -41.05
C ALA A 708 22.64 -1.03 -40.08
N CYS A 709 22.52 -2.25 -40.58
CA CYS A 709 22.17 -3.44 -39.81
C CYS A 709 23.35 -4.39 -39.73
N CYS A 710 23.78 -4.74 -38.52
CA CYS A 710 24.84 -5.71 -38.29
C CYS A 710 24.24 -7.11 -38.11
N VAL A 711 24.31 -7.95 -39.14
CA VAL A 711 23.84 -9.36 -39.13
C VAL A 711 25.00 -10.32 -39.00
N ARG A 712 24.77 -11.54 -38.47
CA ARG A 712 25.75 -12.63 -38.59
C ARG A 712 25.61 -13.31 -39.95
N SER A 713 26.71 -13.43 -40.67
CA SER A 713 26.82 -14.28 -41.85
C SER A 713 26.82 -15.76 -41.45
N ALA A 714 26.41 -16.63 -42.37
CA ALA A 714 26.47 -18.09 -42.19
C ALA A 714 27.91 -18.63 -41.97
N SER A 715 28.94 -17.84 -42.28
CA SER A 715 30.35 -18.14 -41.97
C SER A 715 30.81 -17.66 -40.57
N GLY A 716 29.90 -17.10 -39.75
CA GLY A 716 30.17 -16.66 -38.38
C GLY A 716 30.68 -15.23 -38.23
N GLY A 717 31.10 -14.57 -39.32
CA GLY A 717 31.45 -13.15 -39.35
C GLY A 717 30.24 -12.22 -39.18
N VAL A 718 30.48 -10.96 -38.82
CA VAL A 718 29.43 -9.92 -38.76
C VAL A 718 29.51 -9.04 -40.01
N GLU A 719 28.39 -8.92 -40.72
CA GLU A 719 28.26 -8.19 -41.98
C GLU A 719 27.34 -6.97 -41.80
N CYS A 720 27.65 -5.85 -42.46
CA CYS A 720 26.85 -4.64 -42.43
C CYS A 720 26.00 -4.51 -43.70
N ILE A 721 24.67 -4.49 -43.56
CA ILE A 721 23.71 -4.37 -44.67
C ILE A 721 22.77 -3.19 -44.41
N MET A 722 22.47 -2.38 -45.42
CA MET A 722 21.52 -1.25 -45.32
C MET A 722 20.06 -1.74 -45.39
N LEU A 723 19.46 -1.96 -44.22
CA LEU A 723 18.10 -2.50 -44.06
C LEU A 723 17.20 -1.50 -43.31
N THR A 724 15.90 -1.73 -43.26
CA THR A 724 15.01 -1.11 -42.25
C THR A 724 15.17 -1.81 -40.90
N GLU A 725 14.74 -1.18 -39.81
CA GLU A 725 14.78 -1.81 -38.48
C GLU A 725 14.00 -3.15 -38.43
N ALA A 726 12.86 -3.22 -39.11
CA ALA A 726 12.06 -4.44 -39.20
C ALA A 726 12.76 -5.56 -39.99
N GLU A 727 13.30 -5.25 -41.19
CA GLU A 727 14.11 -6.20 -41.98
C GLU A 727 15.38 -6.63 -41.23
N CYS A 728 15.94 -5.76 -40.38
CA CYS A 728 17.11 -6.04 -39.56
C CYS A 728 16.81 -7.01 -38.42
N ARG A 729 15.75 -6.72 -37.63
CA ARG A 729 15.26 -7.61 -36.56
C ARG A 729 14.84 -8.99 -37.10
N ALA A 730 14.24 -9.03 -38.29
CA ALA A 730 13.86 -10.26 -38.98
C ALA A 730 15.05 -11.13 -39.47
N ARG A 731 16.30 -10.64 -39.34
CA ARG A 731 17.55 -11.37 -39.62
C ARG A 731 18.42 -11.55 -38.37
N GLU A 732 17.83 -11.39 -37.18
CA GLU A 732 18.53 -11.36 -35.89
C GLU A 732 19.67 -10.32 -35.83
N GLY A 733 19.60 -9.30 -36.69
CA GLY A 733 20.60 -8.25 -36.82
C GLY A 733 20.39 -7.12 -35.83
N HIS A 734 21.49 -6.46 -35.47
CA HIS A 734 21.47 -5.29 -34.60
C HIS A 734 21.49 -4.00 -35.42
N PHE A 735 20.41 -3.22 -35.33
CA PHE A 735 20.21 -1.99 -36.10
C PHE A 735 20.93 -0.80 -35.45
N ARG A 736 21.75 -0.08 -36.23
CA ARG A 736 22.59 1.05 -35.76
C ARG A 736 21.93 2.43 -35.88
N GLY A 737 20.67 2.48 -36.28
CA GLY A 737 19.91 3.73 -36.45
C GLY A 737 19.64 4.07 -37.91
N VAL A 738 18.55 4.82 -38.12
CA VAL A 738 18.13 5.31 -39.44
C VAL A 738 19.14 6.33 -39.97
N GLY A 739 19.47 6.24 -41.26
CA GLY A 739 20.44 7.12 -41.93
C GLY A 739 21.91 6.77 -41.68
N THR A 740 22.23 5.92 -40.69
CA THR A 740 23.60 5.47 -40.43
C THR A 740 24.10 4.61 -41.58
N ALA A 741 25.14 5.06 -42.29
CA ALA A 741 25.73 4.32 -43.42
C ALA A 741 26.60 3.14 -42.97
N CYS A 742 26.58 2.04 -43.74
CA CYS A 742 27.41 0.87 -43.45
C CYS A 742 28.89 1.11 -43.75
N THR A 743 29.74 0.86 -42.75
CA THR A 743 31.21 0.86 -42.86
C THR A 743 31.78 -0.30 -42.05
N ASN A 744 32.98 -0.77 -42.41
CA ASN A 744 33.59 -1.96 -41.78
C ASN A 744 33.79 -1.81 -40.25
N THR A 745 33.99 -0.59 -39.76
CA THR A 745 34.15 -0.29 -38.33
C THR A 745 32.83 -0.26 -37.55
N LEU A 746 31.68 -0.07 -38.21
CA LEU A 746 30.39 0.14 -37.54
C LEU A 746 29.77 -1.13 -36.93
N CYS A 747 30.13 -2.29 -37.49
CA CYS A 747 29.72 -3.61 -37.00
C CYS A 747 30.82 -4.36 -36.25
N GLN A 748 32.02 -3.77 -36.12
CA GLN A 748 32.96 -4.15 -35.08
C GLN A 748 32.49 -3.60 -33.72
N PRO A 749 32.81 -4.26 -32.59
CA PRO A 749 32.46 -3.74 -31.26
C PRO A 749 33.28 -2.48 -30.96
N PRO A 750 32.66 -1.34 -30.61
CA PRO A 750 33.40 -0.15 -30.21
C PRO A 750 34.16 -0.41 -28.91
N THR A 751 35.48 -0.35 -28.95
CA THR A 751 36.37 -0.71 -27.82
C THR A 751 36.28 0.24 -26.63
N ASN A 752 35.63 1.40 -26.79
CA ASN A 752 35.73 2.56 -25.88
C ASN A 752 34.36 2.98 -25.27
N LEU A 753 33.39 2.06 -25.18
CA LEU A 753 32.11 2.29 -24.51
C LEU A 753 32.15 1.82 -23.04
N GLY A 754 31.42 2.52 -22.18
CA GLY A 754 31.30 2.20 -20.75
C GLY A 754 30.05 2.81 -20.11
N ALA A 755 29.74 2.39 -18.90
CA ALA A 755 28.61 2.89 -18.14
C ALA A 755 28.77 4.38 -17.78
N CYS A 756 27.74 5.15 -18.08
CA CYS A 756 27.62 6.57 -17.75
C CYS A 756 26.41 6.79 -16.85
N CYS A 757 26.62 7.39 -15.67
CA CYS A 757 25.57 7.72 -14.72
C CYS A 757 25.13 9.18 -14.89
N ILE A 758 23.96 9.44 -15.47
CA ILE A 758 23.37 10.78 -15.63
C ILE A 758 22.19 10.99 -14.67
N GLN A 759 21.96 12.23 -14.26
CA GLN A 759 20.90 12.60 -13.32
C GLN A 759 19.56 12.76 -14.06
N GLY A 760 18.62 11.82 -13.89
CA GLY A 760 17.28 11.89 -14.46
C GLY A 760 16.22 12.39 -13.45
N PRO A 761 15.03 12.81 -13.91
CA PRO A 761 13.94 13.26 -13.03
C PRO A 761 13.32 12.16 -12.16
N ALA A 762 13.72 10.90 -12.36
CA ALA A 762 13.34 9.74 -11.54
C ALA A 762 14.53 9.13 -10.76
N GLY A 763 15.68 9.81 -10.72
CA GLY A 763 16.91 9.33 -10.08
C GLY A 763 18.08 9.16 -11.05
N VAL A 764 19.19 8.58 -10.58
CA VAL A 764 20.37 8.34 -11.42
C VAL A 764 20.07 7.21 -12.40
N MET A 765 20.25 7.47 -13.69
CA MET A 765 20.03 6.50 -14.77
C MET A 765 21.35 6.16 -15.46
N CYS A 766 21.54 4.89 -15.82
CA CYS A 766 22.72 4.42 -16.52
C CYS A 766 22.48 4.35 -18.03
N VAL A 767 23.42 4.86 -18.82
CA VAL A 767 23.48 4.67 -20.27
C VAL A 767 24.88 4.18 -20.70
N MET A 768 24.95 3.30 -21.70
CA MET A 768 26.22 2.90 -22.29
C MET A 768 26.69 3.96 -23.27
N ALA A 769 27.78 4.67 -22.95
CA ALA A 769 28.24 5.84 -23.68
C ALA A 769 29.78 5.85 -23.83
N THR A 770 30.30 6.85 -24.55
CA THR A 770 31.72 7.22 -24.47
C THR A 770 31.93 8.22 -23.33
N GLU A 771 33.16 8.33 -22.84
CA GLU A 771 33.52 9.29 -21.79
C GLU A 771 33.15 10.75 -22.14
N MET A 772 33.35 11.14 -23.41
CA MET A 772 33.02 12.47 -23.91
C MET A 772 31.51 12.75 -23.80
N PHE A 773 30.68 11.89 -24.41
CA PHE A 773 29.23 12.01 -24.36
C PHE A 773 28.70 12.05 -22.92
N CYS A 774 29.34 11.29 -22.02
CA CYS A 774 28.98 11.27 -20.62
C CYS A 774 29.20 12.62 -19.93
N LYS A 775 30.38 13.23 -20.13
CA LYS A 775 30.72 14.56 -19.58
C LYS A 775 29.83 15.65 -20.16
N ASP A 776 29.55 15.61 -21.47
CA ASP A 776 28.69 16.57 -22.16
C ASP A 776 27.24 16.60 -21.63
N HIS A 777 26.77 15.48 -21.04
CA HIS A 777 25.45 15.35 -20.41
C HIS A 777 25.50 15.44 -18.87
N GLY A 778 26.58 15.95 -18.29
CA GLY A 778 26.74 16.12 -16.84
C GLY A 778 26.84 14.80 -16.06
N GLY A 779 27.18 13.70 -16.73
CA GLY A 779 27.23 12.36 -16.16
C GLY A 779 28.60 11.95 -15.64
N THR A 780 28.61 11.01 -14.69
CA THR A 780 29.82 10.34 -14.21
C THR A 780 30.11 9.10 -15.04
N PHE A 781 31.22 9.10 -15.78
CA PHE A 781 31.69 7.95 -16.53
C PHE A 781 32.39 6.94 -15.61
N ARG A 782 32.01 5.67 -15.68
CA ARG A 782 32.51 4.60 -14.80
C ARG A 782 33.68 3.80 -15.37
N GLY A 783 34.16 4.17 -16.56
CA GLY A 783 35.27 3.50 -17.24
C GLY A 783 34.81 2.61 -18.39
N VAL A 784 35.70 2.40 -19.36
CA VAL A 784 35.48 1.57 -20.55
C VAL A 784 35.27 0.11 -20.14
N GLY A 785 34.28 -0.55 -20.75
CA GLY A 785 33.95 -1.96 -20.53
C GLY A 785 32.88 -2.23 -19.46
N VAL A 786 32.72 -1.34 -18.47
CA VAL A 786 31.71 -1.45 -17.40
C VAL A 786 30.30 -1.38 -17.98
N ARG A 787 29.38 -2.28 -17.60
CA ARG A 787 28.02 -2.32 -18.15
C ARG A 787 26.97 -1.80 -17.19
N CYS A 788 25.90 -1.22 -17.72
CA CYS A 788 24.78 -0.74 -16.90
C CYS A 788 24.04 -1.85 -16.12
N ASP A 789 24.12 -3.10 -16.60
CA ASP A 789 23.49 -4.25 -15.95
C ASP A 789 24.20 -4.63 -14.63
N ASP A 790 25.49 -4.28 -14.49
CA ASP A 790 26.34 -4.53 -13.31
C ASP A 790 26.00 -3.61 -12.11
N ARG A 791 24.88 -2.85 -12.21
CA ARG A 791 24.45 -1.79 -11.28
C ARG A 791 25.49 -0.69 -10.96
N PRO A 792 26.35 -0.22 -11.89
CA PRO A 792 27.40 0.78 -11.61
C PRO A 792 26.86 2.21 -11.35
N CYS A 793 25.55 2.39 -11.56
CA CYS A 793 24.79 3.59 -11.19
C CYS A 793 23.66 3.29 -10.19
N GLY A 794 23.65 2.09 -9.59
CA GLY A 794 22.93 1.88 -8.34
C GLY A 794 23.54 2.75 -7.23
N ASN A 795 22.81 2.92 -6.14
CA ASN A 795 23.26 3.72 -5.00
C ASN A 795 24.69 3.31 -4.59
N ALA A 796 25.54 4.31 -4.34
CA ALA A 796 26.87 4.08 -3.78
C ALA A 796 26.75 3.16 -2.54
N PRO A 797 27.69 2.22 -2.33
CA PRO A 797 27.54 1.18 -1.33
C PRO A 797 27.23 1.80 0.04
N THR A 798 26.24 1.23 0.70
CA THR A 798 25.71 1.76 1.96
C THR A 798 26.20 0.91 3.12
N GLY A 799 26.53 1.58 4.22
CA GLY A 799 27.01 0.98 5.45
C GLY A 799 26.54 1.77 6.67
N ALA A 800 26.86 1.29 7.86
CA ALA A 800 26.53 1.94 9.11
C ALA A 800 27.30 3.27 9.25
N CYS A 801 26.54 4.33 9.48
CA CYS A 801 27.04 5.66 9.81
C CYS A 801 26.66 5.99 11.25
N CYS A 802 27.65 6.19 12.11
CA CYS A 802 27.46 6.58 13.50
C CYS A 802 27.44 8.10 13.60
N VAL A 803 26.24 8.69 13.73
CA VAL A 803 26.05 10.15 13.86
C VAL A 803 25.89 10.50 15.33
N HIS A 804 26.69 11.45 15.84
CA HIS A 804 26.50 11.98 17.18
C HIS A 804 25.24 12.85 17.23
N THR A 805 24.40 12.62 18.24
CA THR A 805 23.16 13.37 18.50
C THR A 805 23.11 13.76 19.98
N PRO A 806 22.31 14.76 20.39
CA PRO A 806 22.22 15.15 21.79
C PRO A 806 21.94 14.00 22.75
N ASP A 807 21.18 13.00 22.31
CA ASP A 807 20.69 11.86 23.11
C ASP A 807 21.56 10.59 23.02
N GLY A 808 22.64 10.60 22.23
CA GLY A 808 23.52 9.44 22.03
C GLY A 808 24.05 9.32 20.58
N VAL A 809 24.50 8.13 20.20
CA VAL A 809 25.04 7.87 18.85
C VAL A 809 23.97 7.19 17.99
N ARG A 810 23.37 7.96 17.08
CA ARG A 810 22.36 7.45 16.15
C ARG A 810 23.03 6.74 14.98
N CYS A 811 22.78 5.44 14.82
CA CYS A 811 23.16 4.72 13.61
C CYS A 811 22.14 4.93 12.48
N VAL A 812 22.62 5.17 11.26
CA VAL A 812 21.82 5.14 10.02
C VAL A 812 22.59 4.41 8.92
N VAL A 813 21.90 3.65 8.06
CA VAL A 813 22.53 3.00 6.90
C VAL A 813 22.46 3.94 5.70
N VAL A 814 23.61 4.47 5.28
CA VAL A 814 23.76 5.45 4.19
C VAL A 814 25.08 5.21 3.44
N SER A 815 25.29 5.86 2.30
CA SER A 815 26.58 5.85 1.60
C SER A 815 27.62 6.72 2.31
N GLU A 816 28.91 6.39 2.19
CA GLU A 816 30.03 7.13 2.81
C GLU A 816 29.93 8.66 2.69
N ALA A 817 29.77 9.19 1.47
CA ALA A 817 29.63 10.63 1.24
C ALA A 817 28.44 11.25 2.01
N ARG A 818 27.34 10.50 2.16
CA ARG A 818 26.17 10.94 2.93
C ARG A 818 26.36 10.77 4.45
N CYS A 819 27.29 9.93 4.89
CA CYS A 819 27.72 9.89 6.28
C CYS A 819 28.57 11.13 6.63
N HIS A 820 29.46 11.54 5.71
CA HIS A 820 30.25 12.76 5.83
C HIS A 820 29.35 14.03 5.87
N ASP A 821 28.32 14.12 5.00
CA ASP A 821 27.30 15.19 5.07
C ASP A 821 26.62 15.30 6.45
N LEU A 822 26.45 14.17 7.15
CA LEU A 822 25.81 14.08 8.46
C LEU A 822 26.82 14.24 9.62
N GLN A 823 28.09 14.55 9.32
CA GLN A 823 29.19 14.61 10.28
C GLN A 823 29.35 13.32 11.11
N GLY A 824 28.96 12.17 10.56
CA GLY A 824 29.05 10.86 11.20
C GLY A 824 30.31 10.09 10.83
N VAL A 825 30.64 9.08 11.65
CA VAL A 825 31.73 8.14 11.38
C VAL A 825 31.20 6.96 10.57
N TYR A 826 31.69 6.79 9.34
CA TYR A 826 31.34 5.66 8.49
C TYR A 826 32.08 4.39 8.92
N ARG A 827 31.38 3.24 8.92
CA ARG A 827 31.93 1.94 9.33
C ARG A 827 32.31 1.02 8.17
N GLY A 828 32.21 1.50 6.93
CA GLY A 828 32.55 0.74 5.73
C GLY A 828 31.36 0.03 5.10
N ASP A 829 31.53 -0.34 3.84
CA ASP A 829 30.46 -0.86 2.97
C ASP A 829 29.81 -2.13 3.52
N ALA A 830 28.48 -2.23 3.33
CA ALA A 830 27.64 -3.35 3.76
C ALA A 830 27.62 -3.64 5.28
N THR A 831 28.21 -2.78 6.12
CA THR A 831 28.00 -2.86 7.58
C THR A 831 26.56 -2.50 7.96
N ALA A 832 25.95 -3.30 8.84
CA ALA A 832 24.61 -3.06 9.36
C ALA A 832 24.66 -2.27 10.67
N CYS A 833 23.57 -1.56 11.00
CA CYS A 833 23.44 -0.93 12.31
C CYS A 833 23.26 -1.96 13.43
N GLY A 834 24.18 -1.98 14.39
CA GLY A 834 24.15 -2.82 15.58
C GLY A 834 24.89 -2.15 16.75
N ALA A 835 24.68 -2.66 17.97
CA ALA A 835 25.22 -2.07 19.20
C ALA A 835 26.76 -1.96 19.17
N ASP A 836 27.45 -3.00 18.73
CA ASP A 836 28.92 -3.02 18.63
C ASP A 836 29.45 -2.14 17.48
N THR A 837 28.60 -1.82 16.50
CA THR A 837 28.96 -1.03 15.32
C THR A 837 28.88 0.47 15.59
N CYS A 838 27.86 0.90 16.33
CA CYS A 838 27.73 2.25 16.86
C CYS A 838 27.42 2.19 18.36
N PRO A 839 28.44 1.95 19.21
CA PRO A 839 28.26 1.88 20.66
C PRO A 839 27.73 3.21 21.17
N GLN A 840 26.78 3.13 22.10
CA GLN A 840 26.29 4.31 22.81
C GLN A 840 27.31 4.76 23.84
N PRO A 841 27.42 6.08 24.11
CA PRO A 841 28.17 6.56 25.26
C PRO A 841 27.52 6.03 26.55
N THR A 842 28.37 5.77 27.54
CA THR A 842 27.95 5.41 28.90
C THR A 842 28.54 6.40 29.90
N GLY A 843 27.91 6.51 31.06
CA GLY A 843 28.38 7.33 32.17
C GLY A 843 27.55 7.13 33.42
N ALA A 844 27.92 7.84 34.48
CA ALA A 844 27.33 7.72 35.80
C ALA A 844 25.82 8.00 35.81
N CYS A 845 25.08 6.99 36.24
CA CYS A 845 23.65 7.04 36.53
C CYS A 845 23.44 6.92 38.04
N CYS A 846 22.81 7.93 38.64
CA CYS A 846 22.53 7.98 40.07
C CYS A 846 21.07 7.59 40.34
N VAL A 847 20.86 6.39 40.86
CA VAL A 847 19.53 5.86 41.22
C VAL A 847 19.38 5.94 42.74
N ARG A 848 18.38 6.68 43.23
CA ARG A 848 18.08 6.75 44.68
C ARG A 848 17.03 5.70 45.04
N ASP A 849 17.32 4.87 46.02
CA ASP A 849 16.42 3.86 46.56
C ASP A 849 16.27 3.98 48.09
N SER A 850 15.61 3.02 48.74
CA SER A 850 15.37 3.00 50.19
C SER A 850 16.63 2.78 51.05
N SER A 851 17.80 2.69 50.43
CA SER A 851 19.09 2.34 51.05
C SER A 851 20.21 3.37 50.72
N GLY A 852 19.90 4.45 49.99
CA GLY A 852 20.84 5.51 49.62
C GLY A 852 20.79 5.86 48.13
N VAL A 853 21.87 6.46 47.61
CA VAL A 853 22.06 6.68 46.17
C VAL A 853 23.11 5.72 45.61
N THR A 854 22.71 4.89 44.65
CA THR A 854 23.62 3.98 43.96
C THR A 854 24.06 4.56 42.62
N CYS A 855 25.35 4.42 42.29
CA CYS A 855 25.91 4.83 40.99
C CYS A 855 26.17 3.62 40.09
N GLN A 856 25.74 3.68 38.84
CA GLN A 856 26.05 2.67 37.82
C GLN A 856 26.49 3.33 36.50
N ILE A 857 27.51 2.77 35.84
CA ILE A 857 27.90 3.21 34.49
C ILE A 857 26.92 2.58 33.48
N LEU A 858 25.99 3.39 32.98
CA LEU A 858 24.91 2.97 32.09
C LEU A 858 24.85 3.87 30.86
N THR A 859 24.05 3.50 29.85
CA THR A 859 23.63 4.45 28.81
C THR A 859 22.56 5.38 29.37
N ARG A 860 22.44 6.60 28.83
CA ARG A 860 21.41 7.56 29.28
C ARG A 860 19.99 6.99 29.24
N ALA A 861 19.64 6.24 28.19
CA ALA A 861 18.36 5.57 28.07
C ALA A 861 18.15 4.54 29.19
N ARG A 862 19.15 3.68 29.45
CA ARG A 862 19.08 2.67 30.52
C ARG A 862 19.08 3.29 31.93
N CYS A 863 19.62 4.49 32.08
CA CYS A 863 19.52 5.26 33.32
C CYS A 863 18.09 5.77 33.57
N ALA A 864 17.45 6.32 32.54
CA ALA A 864 16.06 6.77 32.62
C ALA A 864 15.06 5.61 32.85
N GLU A 865 15.36 4.40 32.37
CA GLU A 865 14.61 3.18 32.68
C GLU A 865 14.67 2.74 34.16
N LEU A 866 15.53 3.35 34.97
CA LEU A 866 15.68 3.11 36.40
C LEU A 866 15.30 4.34 37.25
N ASP A 867 14.60 5.32 36.66
CA ASP A 867 14.30 6.63 37.26
C ASP A 867 15.56 7.39 37.78
N GLY A 868 16.74 7.06 37.22
CA GLY A 868 18.03 7.57 37.66
C GLY A 868 18.43 8.91 37.02
N VAL A 869 19.20 9.70 37.75
CA VAL A 869 19.80 10.95 37.27
C VAL A 869 21.11 10.66 36.54
N TYR A 870 21.10 10.77 35.21
CA TYR A 870 22.29 10.60 34.38
C TYR A 870 23.17 11.86 34.42
N ARG A 871 24.43 11.72 34.85
CA ARG A 871 25.34 12.86 35.10
C ARG A 871 26.12 13.32 33.87
N GLY A 872 26.27 12.49 32.85
CA GLY A 872 26.91 12.87 31.59
C GLY A 872 27.65 11.70 30.92
N ASP A 873 27.90 11.83 29.63
CA ASP A 873 28.63 10.85 28.84
C ASP A 873 30.11 10.84 29.25
N GLY A 874 30.66 9.68 29.60
CA GLY A 874 32.06 9.54 30.07
C GLY A 874 32.32 9.94 31.53
N VAL A 875 31.28 10.29 32.30
CA VAL A 875 31.41 10.56 33.74
C VAL A 875 31.53 9.23 34.49
N GLU A 876 32.60 9.07 35.29
CA GLU A 876 32.82 7.88 36.14
C GLU A 876 32.01 7.95 37.46
N CYS A 877 31.86 6.82 38.16
CA CYS A 877 31.08 6.74 39.39
C CYS A 877 31.94 6.95 40.65
N GLY A 878 31.83 8.12 41.29
CA GLY A 878 32.33 8.40 42.64
C GLY A 878 31.22 8.91 43.60
N LYS A 879 31.54 9.09 44.90
CA LYS A 879 30.58 9.58 45.91
C LYS A 879 29.96 10.93 45.49
N GLU A 880 30.78 11.96 45.28
CA GLU A 880 30.34 13.30 44.84
C GLU A 880 29.64 13.32 43.47
N THR A 881 29.80 12.27 42.66
CA THR A 881 29.07 12.15 41.39
C THR A 881 27.57 11.99 41.63
N CYS A 882 27.17 11.41 42.76
CA CYS A 882 25.77 11.06 43.01
C CYS A 882 25.09 11.81 44.14
N ASP A 883 25.77 12.19 45.23
CA ASP A 883 25.19 13.10 46.23
C ASP A 883 25.80 14.53 46.19
N PRO A 884 24.99 15.60 46.03
CA PRO A 884 25.49 16.97 45.88
C PRO A 884 25.20 17.92 47.07
N ASN A 885 24.58 17.43 48.16
CA ASN A 885 24.28 18.19 49.37
C ASN A 885 25.36 18.00 50.45
N CYS A 886 25.37 18.88 51.46
CA CYS A 886 26.25 18.91 52.64
C CYS A 886 27.25 17.73 52.77
N PRO A 887 28.53 17.90 52.36
CA PRO A 887 29.60 16.92 52.67
C PRO A 887 29.79 16.67 54.18
N CYS A 888 29.22 17.55 54.98
CA CYS A 888 29.10 17.55 56.43
C CYS A 888 28.03 16.58 57.00
N ASP A 889 27.07 16.15 56.18
CA ASP A 889 25.97 15.19 56.43
C ASP A 889 26.54 13.78 56.22
N TRP A 890 27.50 13.39 57.07
CA TRP A 890 28.33 12.19 56.87
C TRP A 890 27.52 10.89 56.93
N ASN A 891 26.30 10.90 57.47
CA ASN A 891 25.40 9.75 57.45
C ASN A 891 24.44 9.71 56.23
N ASP A 892 24.45 10.75 55.37
CA ASP A 892 23.56 10.97 54.22
C ASP A 892 22.04 10.97 54.55
N ASP A 893 21.64 11.27 55.80
CA ASP A 893 20.22 11.30 56.24
C ASP A 893 19.48 12.60 55.86
N GLY A 894 20.21 13.68 55.57
CA GLY A 894 19.68 14.98 55.16
C GLY A 894 19.55 16.01 56.28
N VAL A 895 20.01 15.71 57.51
CA VAL A 895 19.86 16.56 58.69
C VAL A 895 21.16 16.64 59.50
N LEU A 896 22.02 17.59 59.15
CA LEU A 896 23.29 17.87 59.86
C LEU A 896 23.15 17.92 61.40
N ASN A 897 23.58 16.86 62.10
CA ASN A 897 23.37 16.67 63.53
C ASN A 897 24.46 15.80 64.23
N GLU A 898 24.28 15.51 65.53
CA GLU A 898 25.28 14.73 66.30
C GLU A 898 25.51 13.31 65.74
N ASP A 899 24.51 12.69 65.11
CA ASP A 899 24.64 11.39 64.44
C ASP A 899 25.66 11.40 63.27
N ASP A 900 25.90 12.55 62.62
CA ASP A 900 26.95 12.73 61.60
C ASP A 900 28.34 12.76 62.21
N VAL A 901 28.50 13.45 63.34
CA VAL A 901 29.78 13.50 64.07
C VAL A 901 30.14 12.11 64.57
N ASP A 902 29.14 11.38 65.08
CA ASP A 902 29.28 10.00 65.52
C ASP A 902 29.54 9.04 64.34
N ALA A 903 29.02 9.32 63.13
CA ALA A 903 29.36 8.58 61.91
C ALA A 903 30.79 8.86 61.44
N PHE A 904 31.16 10.13 61.30
CA PHE A 904 32.50 10.57 60.92
C PHE A 904 33.57 10.00 61.86
N LEU A 905 33.35 10.06 63.18
CA LEU A 905 34.31 9.55 64.16
C LEU A 905 34.46 8.02 64.13
N ARG A 906 33.44 7.26 63.73
CA ARG A 906 33.57 5.81 63.49
C ARG A 906 34.51 5.54 62.31
N ASP A 907 34.29 6.20 61.18
CA ASP A 907 35.06 5.98 59.96
C ASP A 907 36.48 6.58 60.05
N TYR A 908 36.64 7.66 60.81
CA TYR A 908 37.95 8.28 61.12
C TYR A 908 38.83 7.36 61.98
N ILE A 909 38.24 6.63 62.94
CA ILE A 909 38.93 5.59 63.70
C ILE A 909 39.17 4.34 62.84
N GLY A 910 38.32 4.09 61.84
CA GLY A 910 38.49 3.05 60.81
C GLY A 910 39.62 3.33 59.81
N GLY A 911 39.96 4.60 59.58
CA GLY A 911 40.90 5.04 58.54
C GLY A 911 40.28 5.24 57.16
N GLU A 912 38.97 5.45 57.10
CA GLU A 912 38.17 5.59 55.86
C GLU A 912 37.53 7.00 55.72
N ALA A 913 37.76 7.90 56.67
CA ALA A 913 37.24 9.28 56.67
C ALA A 913 38.26 10.30 56.14
N ASP A 914 38.72 10.08 54.91
CA ASP A 914 39.37 11.12 54.09
C ASP A 914 38.29 12.13 53.66
N PHE A 915 38.27 13.30 54.29
CA PHE A 915 37.28 14.36 54.07
C PHE A 915 37.82 15.41 53.11
N ASN A 916 39.12 15.69 53.20
CA ASN A 916 39.78 16.70 52.39
C ASN A 916 40.19 16.18 50.99
N HIS A 917 40.13 14.85 50.80
CA HIS A 917 40.45 14.11 49.58
C HIS A 917 41.95 14.15 49.21
N ASP A 918 42.85 14.16 50.20
CA ASP A 918 44.30 14.02 50.01
C ASP A 918 44.80 12.56 49.93
N GLY A 919 43.92 11.59 50.24
CA GLY A 919 44.19 10.16 50.19
C GLY A 919 44.65 9.53 51.51
N VAL A 920 44.71 10.28 52.63
CA VAL A 920 45.14 9.75 53.93
C VAL A 920 44.37 10.35 55.12
N THR A 921 43.36 9.63 55.64
CA THR A 921 42.62 10.02 56.86
C THR A 921 43.53 10.46 58.02
N ASN A 922 43.56 11.76 58.30
CA ASN A 922 44.46 12.40 59.26
C ASN A 922 43.83 13.64 59.92
N LEU A 923 44.58 14.33 60.79
CA LEU A 923 44.07 15.49 61.52
C LEU A 923 43.55 16.63 60.62
N GLN A 924 44.01 16.73 59.37
CA GLN A 924 43.47 17.67 58.39
C GLN A 924 41.97 17.38 58.09
N ASP A 925 41.59 16.11 57.99
CA ASP A 925 40.20 15.69 57.71
C ASP A 925 39.25 16.00 58.86
N LEU A 926 39.66 15.65 60.09
CA LEU A 926 38.87 15.97 61.29
C LEU A 926 38.67 17.47 61.44
N MET A 927 39.68 18.29 61.10
CA MET A 927 39.57 19.75 61.14
C MET A 927 38.67 20.28 60.01
N ALA A 928 38.76 19.73 58.80
CA ALA A 928 37.92 20.13 57.66
C ALA A 928 36.44 19.72 57.83
N PHE A 929 36.18 18.51 58.33
CA PHE A 929 34.84 18.05 58.73
C PHE A 929 34.24 18.97 59.79
N LEU A 930 34.99 19.25 60.87
CA LEU A 930 34.52 20.13 61.94
C LEU A 930 34.32 21.59 61.47
N GLU A 931 35.13 22.09 60.54
CA GLU A 931 34.89 23.41 59.92
C GLU A 931 33.59 23.41 59.12
N CYS A 932 33.33 22.37 58.32
CA CYS A 932 32.09 22.22 57.55
C CYS A 932 30.84 22.06 58.45
N TYR A 933 30.95 21.24 59.51
CA TYR A 933 29.90 20.98 60.50
C TYR A 933 29.52 22.22 61.32
N ASN A 934 30.52 23.01 61.76
CA ASN A 934 30.26 24.22 62.55
C ASN A 934 29.91 25.44 61.69
N HIS A 935 30.34 25.48 60.42
CA HIS A 935 30.06 26.56 59.48
C HIS A 935 29.42 26.06 58.17
N PRO A 936 28.22 25.44 58.25
CA PRO A 936 27.51 24.92 57.08
C PRO A 936 27.27 25.98 56.01
N GLY A 937 27.74 25.66 54.80
CA GLY A 937 27.58 26.47 53.60
C GLY A 937 26.14 26.51 53.08
N GLU A 938 25.90 27.20 51.97
CA GLU A 938 24.56 27.40 51.41
C GLU A 938 23.90 26.11 50.86
N ARG A 939 24.61 24.98 50.84
CA ARG A 939 24.10 23.64 50.46
C ARG A 939 23.80 22.74 51.68
N CYS A 940 23.76 23.34 52.87
CA CYS A 940 23.81 22.65 54.16
C CYS A 940 22.85 23.30 55.18
N ARG A 941 21.75 23.90 54.73
CA ARG A 941 20.84 24.78 55.50
C ARG A 941 19.39 24.68 55.06
#